data_AF-A0A9P3HD44-F1
#
_entry.id   AF-A0A9P3HD44-F1
#
_cell.length_a   1.000
_cell.length_b   1.000
_cell.length_c   1.000
_cell.angle_alpha   90.00
_cell.angle_beta   90.00
_cell.angle_gamma   90.00
#
_symmetry.space_group_name_H-M   'P 1'
#
loop_
_entity.id
_entity.type
_entity.pdbx_description
1 polymer ?
#
loop_
_entity_poly.entity_id
_entity_poly.type
_entity_poly.pdbx_seq_one_letter_code
_entity_poly.pdbx_strand_id
1 'polypeptide(L)'
;MVKDNKSQVGCTKTAEDERQQQLQVHGPHQPEQRGKTGSRRLSLALIISLSTLCFSFSSVLTPVHAASPSSPLDSPSPGSPLQRQQHLSAPPPVTGSSHSQVKSSAGSNPSWRLPPKASSPQAQTFRKRKDSSEGSSSNGGSEAPLFALVKRHFPVAYHDHIQFKLQPGLVATNSASNVHDTFRISNTSGSSNNKKETLLIEGASLSALGAGLNYYLRNVCQVEMSWSGDRFDQIPAVPPKWTSSDNGPVVRASFVPWRYYMNVVTFGYSFAFWDWSRWERELDWMMLNGVNMALAMVGQEHIVRKFYTDQGLTTEDINEFLTGPAFMPWQRMGNIQGSWGFGNDTLYKNDWIDSQWELQGQIIRRMQEFNITAIMPSFNGFVPRALASKYPGTKFGQASEWAGMDPYTRVSFVPSTDPLFANLSKTFIELQTSMYGASGYLDAGHSTPSHHYLLDLYNELNPTCTLVACLQQTTSSVMKALKAADPDAIWVMQGWFLLNRGIWKQAQTKAFFDGIRETNQGRDAFVFDLYSDVAPLWNITEGFFGIDWGWSMLNNFGGGQALYGTLPTLLSEPFRGYHQPAKTMKGMGITMEGINNNEYLYQLILDLPWESVEATYPLAIKTSPLISKGVAPSPDLPPIATSQVPENGAVLLNQGPLDSQKHLDDFIRRRYGPNQTSDAVLQVWRTLSTTVWDIRSGQMSQSKSILDITPALDMKRDGFMSTHFWYDKPTVVNAWTQLIDSTQTEASKERRGHGVIQNAFQAIFTAAVTGGGTSNITKTAGGSQGTVTTLWTSFSNQIRDAYKNTVGQQQQKSTTSTATFAPITSSPSSPYTIVTRSDPAGSSQLPTEAELPLNVSSFRYDLVDVTREIMVAIVIPGLHREFVAAYRSKNLATTRSLGNGLLDAILDTDRILATHSHFMVGPWIRDARVSAKVVRKMTGNTTYIEGVEDTYADYLEYNARNQVTWWGPKGQAGLADYASKEWAGIVKEYYYPRWRIFVDRVVTAVQEGRSLNYTEYLANSLSAESYWEKEATCLGGGCLLQEEASTRKDRVEKYSVNAVGDTIETAQDLWDRWGQVALRLAQDPAANQ
;
A
#
# COMPACT_ATOMS: atom_id res chain seq x y z
N MET A 1 -31.99 43.76 25.34
CA MET A 1 -33.13 44.53 24.79
C MET A 1 -33.92 43.53 23.94
N VAL A 2 -35.20 43.18 24.18
CA VAL A 2 -36.43 44.02 24.36
C VAL A 2 -36.68 44.77 23.04
N LYS A 3 -37.74 44.61 22.21
CA LYS A 3 -39.15 44.10 22.28
C LYS A 3 -39.60 43.67 20.83
N ASP A 4 -40.73 43.04 20.49
CA ASP A 4 -41.74 42.13 21.11
C ASP A 4 -42.70 41.58 20.00
N ASN A 5 -43.71 40.76 20.38
CA ASN A 5 -44.89 40.30 19.60
C ASN A 5 -44.64 39.35 18.40
N LYS A 6 -45.39 38.26 18.11
CA LYS A 6 -46.70 37.64 18.50
C LYS A 6 -47.86 37.78 17.49
N SER A 7 -48.62 36.67 17.40
CA SER A 7 -50.01 36.49 16.92
C SER A 7 -50.30 36.54 15.40
N GLN A 8 -51.36 35.91 14.87
CA GLN A 8 -51.95 34.55 15.07
C GLN A 8 -53.03 34.27 13.98
N VAL A 9 -53.58 33.05 13.92
CA VAL A 9 -54.76 32.60 13.10
C VAL A 9 -54.52 32.48 11.57
N GLY A 10 -54.99 31.45 10.85
CA GLY A 10 -55.54 30.14 11.26
C GLY A 10 -56.55 29.50 10.29
N CYS A 11 -56.59 28.15 10.23
CA CYS A 11 -57.67 27.28 9.69
C CYS A 11 -57.97 27.33 8.16
N THR A 12 -58.47 26.27 7.47
CA THR A 12 -58.80 24.83 7.71
C THR A 12 -58.66 24.07 6.37
N LYS A 13 -58.56 22.72 6.26
CA LYS A 13 -59.56 21.66 6.50
C LYS A 13 -58.91 20.24 6.38
N THR A 14 -59.04 19.35 7.38
CA THR A 14 -59.83 18.07 7.43
C THR A 14 -59.36 16.88 6.55
N ALA A 15 -59.46 15.59 6.94
CA ALA A 15 -59.69 14.90 8.23
C ALA A 15 -59.52 13.35 8.05
N GLU A 16 -59.84 12.57 9.10
CA GLU A 16 -59.98 11.08 9.20
C GLU A 16 -58.62 10.33 9.30
N ASP A 17 -58.24 9.59 10.38
CA ASP A 17 -58.87 8.59 11.28
C ASP A 17 -58.96 7.17 10.67
N GLU A 18 -58.76 6.06 11.39
CA GLU A 18 -59.13 5.73 12.79
C GLU A 18 -58.00 5.23 13.74
N ARG A 19 -58.38 5.00 15.01
CA ARG A 19 -57.62 4.34 16.10
C ARG A 19 -58.40 3.13 16.65
N GLN A 20 -57.69 2.24 17.35
CA GLN A 20 -58.22 1.56 18.54
C GLN A 20 -57.24 1.56 19.72
N GLN A 21 -57.75 1.31 20.94
CA GLN A 21 -57.04 1.40 22.23
C GLN A 21 -57.25 0.13 23.09
N GLN A 22 -56.54 0.02 24.24
CA GLN A 22 -57.08 -0.24 25.60
C GLN A 22 -55.93 -0.26 26.66
N LEU A 23 -56.02 0.48 27.79
CA LEU A 23 -56.23 0.02 29.21
C LEU A 23 -55.04 -0.75 29.86
N GLN A 24 -54.67 -0.68 31.15
CA GLN A 24 -55.12 0.04 32.38
C GLN A 24 -53.90 0.21 33.35
N VAL A 25 -53.64 1.33 34.04
CA VAL A 25 -54.10 1.81 35.39
C VAL A 25 -53.59 1.02 36.63
N HIS A 26 -52.67 1.59 37.42
CA HIS A 26 -52.70 1.79 38.91
C HIS A 26 -51.35 2.26 39.54
N GLY A 27 -51.39 2.77 40.78
CA GLY A 27 -50.30 3.10 41.72
C GLY A 27 -50.88 3.14 43.16
N PRO A 28 -50.32 3.80 44.21
CA PRO A 28 -48.98 4.44 44.42
C PRO A 28 -48.29 3.97 45.74
N HIS A 29 -47.15 4.57 46.18
CA HIS A 29 -46.83 5.04 47.58
C HIS A 29 -45.33 5.43 47.82
N GLN A 30 -45.07 6.05 48.99
CA GLN A 30 -43.80 6.54 49.59
C GLN A 30 -43.73 6.07 51.08
N PRO A 31 -42.67 6.32 51.89
CA PRO A 31 -41.21 6.44 51.65
C PRO A 31 -40.35 5.64 52.69
N GLU A 32 -39.01 5.80 52.69
CA GLU A 32 -38.07 5.90 53.85
C GLU A 32 -36.67 5.22 53.70
N GLN A 33 -35.78 5.52 54.65
CA GLN A 33 -34.33 5.76 54.54
C GLN A 33 -33.33 4.58 54.63
N ARG A 34 -32.13 4.82 54.04
CA ARG A 34 -30.77 4.43 54.47
C ARG A 34 -30.37 2.94 54.61
N GLY A 35 -29.48 2.48 53.72
CA GLY A 35 -28.61 1.30 53.93
C GLY A 35 -27.53 1.14 52.85
N LYS A 36 -26.24 1.06 53.21
CA LYS A 36 -25.10 1.00 52.26
C LYS A 36 -24.97 -0.38 51.57
N THR A 37 -24.73 -0.42 50.25
CA THR A 37 -23.57 -1.04 49.55
C THR A 37 -23.87 -1.43 48.09
N GLY A 38 -22.84 -1.41 47.21
CA GLY A 38 -22.67 -2.42 46.14
C GLY A 38 -23.28 -2.20 44.73
N SER A 39 -22.42 -1.82 43.78
CA SER A 39 -22.30 -2.44 42.43
C SER A 39 -23.43 -2.33 41.38
N ARG A 40 -23.09 -1.66 40.24
CA ARG A 40 -23.63 -1.85 38.85
C ARG A 40 -25.11 -1.44 38.64
N ARG A 41 -25.57 -1.05 37.43
CA ARG A 41 -24.99 -1.08 36.07
C ARG A 41 -25.62 0.03 35.19
N LEU A 42 -25.00 0.31 34.03
CA LEU A 42 -25.57 0.96 32.83
C LEU A 42 -26.07 2.41 32.91
N SER A 43 -25.47 3.27 32.09
CA SER A 43 -26.16 4.29 31.30
C SER A 43 -25.41 4.52 29.99
N LEU A 44 -26.14 4.78 28.91
CA LEU A 44 -25.63 4.88 27.54
C LEU A 44 -25.38 6.35 27.19
N ALA A 45 -24.22 6.71 26.63
CA ALA A 45 -23.94 8.08 26.20
C ALA A 45 -23.02 8.13 24.97
N LEU A 46 -23.24 9.14 24.12
CA LEU A 46 -22.51 9.40 22.87
C LEU A 46 -21.00 9.59 23.10
N ILE A 47 -20.20 9.10 22.15
CA ILE A 47 -18.79 9.51 21.99
C ILE A 47 -18.75 10.69 21.01
N ILE A 48 -18.17 11.81 21.48
CA ILE A 48 -17.70 12.92 20.65
C ILE A 48 -16.26 13.17 21.05
N SER A 49 -15.32 12.99 20.12
CA SER A 49 -13.90 13.29 20.33
C SER A 49 -13.54 14.63 19.70
N LEU A 50 -13.55 15.68 20.52
CA LEU A 50 -13.01 17.00 20.18
C LEU A 50 -11.53 17.06 20.57
N SER A 51 -10.64 17.17 19.60
CA SER A 51 -9.20 17.35 19.82
C SER A 51 -8.81 18.83 19.81
N THR A 52 -9.25 19.62 20.78
CA THR A 52 -8.82 21.01 20.95
C THR A 52 -8.87 21.45 22.41
N LEU A 53 -7.77 22.08 22.87
CA LEU A 53 -7.60 22.73 24.17
C LEU A 53 -7.72 21.86 25.44
N CYS A 54 -6.54 21.48 25.96
CA CYS A 54 -6.34 21.28 27.39
C CYS A 54 -4.99 21.91 27.83
N PHE A 55 -4.92 23.24 27.79
CA PHE A 55 -3.83 24.01 28.43
C PHE A 55 -4.22 24.31 29.89
N SER A 56 -3.38 23.91 30.84
CA SER A 56 -3.52 24.26 32.26
C SER A 56 -2.32 25.09 32.71
N PHE A 57 -2.58 26.25 33.30
CA PHE A 57 -1.55 27.11 33.89
C PHE A 57 -0.92 26.45 35.12
N SER A 58 0.41 26.53 35.21
CA SER A 58 1.16 26.41 36.46
C SER A 58 2.25 27.48 36.49
N SER A 59 2.09 28.47 37.35
CA SER A 59 3.00 29.63 37.48
C SER A 59 4.04 29.43 38.58
N VAL A 60 5.31 29.73 38.29
CA VAL A 60 6.39 29.88 39.29
C VAL A 60 7.13 31.20 39.02
N LEU A 61 7.71 31.79 40.07
CA LEU A 61 8.07 33.22 40.15
C LEU A 61 9.58 33.50 40.13
N THR A 62 9.96 34.61 39.47
CA THR A 62 11.09 35.53 39.79
C THR A 62 12.55 35.02 39.65
N PRO A 63 13.60 35.90 39.62
CA PRO A 63 13.59 37.39 39.59
C PRO A 63 14.47 38.08 38.51
N VAL A 64 13.97 39.23 38.03
CA VAL A 64 14.63 40.57 37.90
C VAL A 64 16.16 40.68 37.71
N HIS A 65 16.59 41.35 36.62
CA HIS A 65 17.32 42.64 36.55
C HIS A 65 17.37 43.11 35.06
N ALA A 66 16.80 44.27 34.69
CA ALA A 66 17.43 45.61 34.61
C ALA A 66 18.42 45.77 33.43
N ALA A 67 18.35 46.80 32.56
CA ALA A 67 17.48 47.98 32.52
C ALA A 67 17.26 48.54 31.09
N SER A 68 16.25 49.40 30.94
CA SER A 68 16.09 50.38 29.83
C SER A 68 16.48 51.78 30.36
N PRO A 69 16.71 52.82 29.52
CA PRO A 69 15.67 53.48 28.71
C PRO A 69 16.17 53.79 27.26
N SER A 70 15.49 54.51 26.36
CA SER A 70 14.40 55.50 26.50
C SER A 70 13.55 55.64 25.23
N SER A 71 12.32 56.15 25.40
CA SER A 71 11.53 56.83 24.37
C SER A 71 11.22 58.25 24.87
N PRO A 72 10.77 59.17 24.00
CA PRO A 72 9.33 59.47 24.05
C PRO A 72 8.68 59.76 22.67
N LEU A 73 7.35 59.51 22.62
CA LEU A 73 6.25 60.35 22.11
C LEU A 73 6.57 61.39 21.02
N ASP A 74 5.84 61.47 19.90
CA ASP A 74 4.38 61.77 19.89
C ASP A 74 3.68 61.40 18.56
N SER A 75 2.37 61.71 18.43
CA SER A 75 1.58 61.60 17.18
C SER A 75 0.73 62.86 16.95
N PRO A 76 0.44 63.28 15.69
CA PRO A 76 -0.78 62.80 15.03
C PRO A 76 -0.76 62.74 13.47
N SER A 77 -1.87 62.29 12.87
CA SER A 77 -2.27 62.46 11.45
C SER A 77 -2.82 63.89 11.18
N PRO A 78 -3.24 64.35 9.95
CA PRO A 78 -3.48 63.60 8.70
C PRO A 78 -3.15 64.26 7.31
N GLY A 79 -3.11 63.44 6.26
CA GLY A 79 -3.87 63.61 5.00
C GLY A 79 -3.68 64.78 3.98
N SER A 80 -2.99 64.47 2.86
CA SER A 80 -3.35 64.84 1.45
C SER A 80 -3.28 66.32 0.99
N PRO A 81 -3.50 66.66 -0.31
CA PRO A 81 -2.82 66.21 -1.54
C PRO A 81 -2.38 67.42 -2.42
N LEU A 82 -2.36 67.27 -3.77
CA LEU A 82 -2.01 68.22 -4.86
C LEU A 82 -0.53 68.12 -5.34
N GLN A 83 -0.15 68.45 -6.59
CA GLN A 83 -0.86 69.21 -7.64
C GLN A 83 -0.49 68.78 -9.10
N ARG A 84 -1.32 69.22 -10.06
CA ARG A 84 -1.23 69.43 -11.56
C ARG A 84 0.13 69.19 -12.28
N GLN A 85 0.20 68.91 -13.60
CA GLN A 85 -0.42 69.66 -14.72
C GLN A 85 -0.50 68.87 -16.08
N GLN A 86 -0.82 69.53 -17.21
CA GLN A 86 -1.26 68.93 -18.48
C GLN A 86 -0.38 69.25 -19.73
N HIS A 87 -0.51 68.37 -20.74
CA HIS A 87 -0.48 68.60 -22.21
C HIS A 87 0.81 69.05 -22.99
N LEU A 88 1.27 68.11 -23.84
CA LEU A 88 1.46 68.17 -25.32
C LEU A 88 2.67 68.88 -26.01
N SER A 89 3.16 68.15 -27.04
CA SER A 89 3.81 68.60 -28.31
C SER A 89 5.34 68.84 -28.38
N ALA A 90 5.88 68.69 -29.61
CA ALA A 90 7.30 68.65 -30.05
C ALA A 90 7.49 69.55 -31.32
N PRO A 91 8.59 69.61 -32.14
CA PRO A 91 9.78 68.71 -32.27
C PRO A 91 11.16 69.47 -32.53
N PRO A 92 12.15 69.12 -33.42
CA PRO A 92 13.61 69.16 -33.06
C PRO A 92 14.67 69.80 -34.02
N PRO A 93 15.90 70.09 -33.54
CA PRO A 93 17.17 69.75 -34.24
C PRO A 93 18.20 69.06 -33.30
N VAL A 94 19.33 68.39 -33.67
CA VAL A 94 20.15 68.15 -34.91
C VAL A 94 21.50 68.93 -35.01
N THR A 95 22.56 68.26 -35.52
CA THR A 95 24.00 68.63 -35.72
C THR A 95 24.97 68.48 -34.52
N GLY A 96 26.26 68.10 -34.68
CA GLY A 96 26.92 67.43 -35.83
C GLY A 96 28.47 67.41 -35.88
N SER A 97 29.09 66.21 -36.02
CA SER A 97 30.49 65.92 -36.47
C SER A 97 31.66 66.26 -35.50
N SER A 98 32.92 65.77 -35.65
CA SER A 98 33.56 64.97 -36.72
C SER A 98 34.72 64.05 -36.24
N HIS A 99 34.86 62.87 -36.90
CA HIS A 99 36.04 62.02 -37.26
C HIS A 99 37.39 62.05 -36.46
N SER A 100 38.26 61.03 -36.47
CA SER A 100 38.61 59.94 -37.43
C SER A 100 39.27 58.76 -36.66
N GLN A 101 39.76 57.60 -37.15
CA GLN A 101 39.75 56.70 -38.33
C GLN A 101 40.58 55.43 -37.91
N VAL A 102 40.69 54.24 -38.54
CA VAL A 102 40.02 53.46 -39.62
C VAL A 102 40.51 51.98 -39.45
N LYS A 103 39.73 50.90 -39.61
CA LYS A 103 39.50 50.07 -40.81
C LYS A 103 38.56 48.91 -40.39
N SER A 104 37.29 48.86 -40.83
CA SER A 104 36.78 48.10 -42.01
C SER A 104 37.17 46.61 -42.04
N SER A 105 36.30 45.64 -42.33
CA SER A 105 34.86 45.58 -42.69
C SER A 105 34.48 44.07 -42.83
N ALA A 106 33.24 43.58 -42.99
CA ALA A 106 31.91 44.18 -43.21
C ALA A 106 30.84 43.29 -42.52
N GLY A 107 29.56 43.71 -42.50
CA GLY A 107 28.45 42.90 -42.00
C GLY A 107 27.33 42.71 -43.04
N SER A 108 26.45 41.74 -42.81
CA SER A 108 25.14 41.66 -43.48
C SER A 108 24.13 40.92 -42.59
N ASN A 109 22.87 41.34 -42.65
CA ASN A 109 21.73 40.69 -42.02
C ASN A 109 20.77 40.28 -43.15
N PRO A 110 20.44 38.99 -43.29
CA PRO A 110 19.02 38.69 -43.52
C PRO A 110 18.52 37.34 -42.95
N SER A 111 17.23 37.32 -42.63
CA SER A 111 16.29 36.19 -42.76
C SER A 111 16.77 34.76 -42.41
N TRP A 112 16.38 34.27 -41.22
CA TRP A 112 16.41 32.83 -40.92
C TRP A 112 15.32 32.06 -41.67
N ARG A 113 15.66 31.51 -42.85
CA ARG A 113 14.94 30.37 -43.41
C ARG A 113 15.29 29.11 -42.62
N LEU A 114 14.31 28.22 -42.40
CA LEU A 114 14.53 26.90 -41.80
C LEU A 114 15.43 26.03 -42.70
N PRO A 115 16.57 25.51 -42.20
CA PRO A 115 17.30 24.42 -42.84
C PRO A 115 16.57 23.07 -42.62
N PRO A 116 16.79 22.07 -43.48
CA PRO A 116 16.09 20.78 -43.41
C PRO A 116 16.61 19.87 -42.29
N LYS A 117 15.76 18.88 -41.93
CA LYS A 117 15.97 17.81 -40.94
C LYS A 117 17.44 17.32 -40.82
N ALA A 118 18.12 17.72 -39.76
CA ALA A 118 19.28 16.99 -39.25
C ALA A 118 18.79 15.77 -38.47
N SER A 119 19.17 14.55 -38.89
CA SER A 119 18.81 13.31 -38.22
C SER A 119 19.59 13.14 -36.91
N SER A 120 18.90 12.82 -35.81
CA SER A 120 19.53 12.55 -34.52
C SER A 120 20.28 11.20 -34.50
N PRO A 121 21.34 11.05 -33.65
CA PRO A 121 22.03 9.78 -33.48
C PRO A 121 21.17 8.77 -32.69
N GLN A 122 20.55 7.85 -33.44
CA GLN A 122 20.16 6.50 -33.02
C GLN A 122 19.77 6.30 -31.53
N ALA A 123 18.50 6.58 -31.22
CA ALA A 123 17.76 5.60 -30.42
C ALA A 123 17.85 4.22 -31.11
N GLN A 124 17.87 3.13 -30.34
CA GLN A 124 18.01 1.78 -30.92
C GLN A 124 16.78 1.36 -31.72
N THR A 125 16.75 1.72 -33.00
CA THR A 125 15.83 1.12 -33.96
C THR A 125 16.10 -0.38 -34.04
N PHE A 126 15.12 -1.21 -33.70
CA PHE A 126 15.12 -2.63 -34.05
C PHE A 126 15.19 -2.79 -35.57
N ARG A 127 16.41 -2.85 -36.11
CA ARG A 127 16.64 -3.19 -37.52
C ARG A 127 16.23 -4.64 -37.71
N LYS A 128 15.19 -4.87 -38.52
CA LYS A 128 14.91 -6.18 -39.11
C LYS A 128 16.19 -6.70 -39.74
N ARG A 129 16.81 -7.74 -39.17
CA ARG A 129 17.76 -8.56 -39.92
C ARG A 129 16.98 -9.20 -41.06
N LYS A 130 17.45 -8.98 -42.28
CA LYS A 130 16.98 -9.71 -43.46
C LYS A 130 17.91 -10.90 -43.69
N ASP A 131 18.02 -11.75 -42.67
CA ASP A 131 18.66 -13.06 -42.82
C ASP A 131 17.80 -13.89 -43.79
N SER A 132 18.45 -14.56 -44.72
CA SER A 132 17.78 -15.20 -45.86
C SER A 132 17.22 -16.58 -45.51
N SER A 133 16.03 -16.88 -46.04
CA SER A 133 15.39 -18.20 -46.09
C SER A 133 15.16 -18.91 -44.75
N GLU A 134 14.09 -18.52 -44.05
CA GLU A 134 13.17 -19.49 -43.44
C GLU A 134 11.74 -18.88 -43.33
N GLY A 135 10.75 -19.70 -42.97
CA GLY A 135 9.33 -19.45 -43.27
C GLY A 135 8.66 -18.29 -42.52
N SER A 136 7.71 -17.60 -43.18
CA SER A 136 7.03 -16.42 -42.62
C SER A 136 5.71 -16.71 -41.91
N SER A 137 5.57 -16.25 -40.67
CA SER A 137 4.30 -15.74 -40.10
C SER A 137 4.54 -14.30 -39.62
N SER A 138 3.54 -13.42 -39.76
CA SER A 138 3.73 -11.98 -39.48
C SER A 138 2.60 -11.42 -38.62
N ASN A 139 2.69 -11.64 -37.31
CA ASN A 139 1.70 -11.17 -36.34
C ASN A 139 1.85 -9.65 -36.12
N GLY A 140 1.32 -8.87 -37.05
CA GLY A 140 1.24 -7.40 -37.03
C GLY A 140 -0.19 -6.87 -36.81
N GLY A 141 -1.03 -7.64 -36.12
CA GLY A 141 -2.37 -7.22 -35.69
C GLY A 141 -2.35 -6.57 -34.30
N SER A 142 -3.52 -6.10 -33.83
CA SER A 142 -3.69 -5.44 -32.54
C SER A 142 -3.28 -6.32 -31.34
N GLU A 143 -3.27 -7.63 -31.51
CA GLU A 143 -2.87 -8.61 -30.49
C GLU A 143 -1.35 -8.74 -30.31
N ALA A 144 -0.53 -8.07 -31.13
CA ALA A 144 0.93 -8.16 -31.10
C ALA A 144 1.57 -7.94 -29.71
N PRO A 145 1.07 -7.02 -28.84
CA PRO A 145 1.60 -6.85 -27.48
C PRO A 145 1.39 -8.06 -26.56
N LEU A 146 0.35 -8.86 -26.75
CA LEU A 146 0.14 -10.11 -26.01
C LEU A 146 1.08 -11.21 -26.49
N PHE A 147 1.36 -11.28 -27.80
CA PHE A 147 2.45 -12.13 -28.31
C PHE A 147 3.83 -11.67 -27.78
N ALA A 148 4.03 -10.38 -27.50
CA ALA A 148 5.24 -9.87 -26.85
C ALA A 148 5.31 -10.25 -25.35
N LEU A 149 4.19 -10.19 -24.61
CA LEU A 149 4.10 -10.69 -23.23
C LEU A 149 4.42 -12.19 -23.16
N VAL A 150 3.84 -13.00 -24.05
CA VAL A 150 4.18 -14.44 -24.15
C VAL A 150 5.67 -14.63 -24.43
N LYS A 151 6.28 -13.79 -25.28
CA LYS A 151 7.72 -13.86 -25.57
C LYS A 151 8.65 -13.38 -24.45
N ARG A 152 8.17 -12.54 -23.51
CA ARG A 152 8.91 -12.15 -22.30
C ARG A 152 8.95 -13.28 -21.27
N HIS A 153 7.83 -13.98 -21.06
CA HIS A 153 7.63 -14.84 -19.87
C HIS A 153 7.57 -16.34 -20.15
N PHE A 154 7.30 -16.79 -21.38
CA PHE A 154 7.00 -18.21 -21.66
C PHE A 154 8.14 -18.89 -22.44
N PRO A 155 8.36 -20.20 -22.24
CA PRO A 155 9.24 -21.02 -23.09
C PRO A 155 8.90 -20.91 -24.58
N VAL A 156 9.91 -21.03 -25.45
CA VAL A 156 9.79 -20.86 -26.91
C VAL A 156 8.68 -21.72 -27.53
N ALA A 157 8.40 -22.90 -26.96
CA ALA A 157 7.35 -23.80 -27.41
C ALA A 157 5.92 -23.21 -27.36
N TYR A 158 5.68 -22.15 -26.58
CA TYR A 158 4.39 -21.45 -26.53
C TYR A 158 4.22 -20.39 -27.61
N HIS A 159 5.33 -19.87 -28.19
CA HIS A 159 5.34 -18.64 -29.00
C HIS A 159 4.50 -18.76 -30.28
N ASP A 160 4.40 -19.97 -30.85
CA ASP A 160 3.51 -20.31 -31.97
C ASP A 160 2.32 -21.20 -31.56
N HIS A 161 2.29 -21.73 -30.33
CA HIS A 161 1.21 -22.59 -29.86
C HIS A 161 0.02 -21.81 -29.28
N ILE A 162 0.25 -20.62 -28.73
CA ILE A 162 -0.82 -19.71 -28.31
C ILE A 162 -1.18 -18.81 -29.51
N GLN A 163 -2.47 -18.75 -29.83
CA GLN A 163 -3.03 -17.92 -30.90
C GLN A 163 -4.10 -17.00 -30.30
N PHE A 164 -3.92 -15.69 -30.46
CA PHE A 164 -4.90 -14.68 -30.04
C PHE A 164 -5.78 -14.24 -31.21
N LYS A 165 -7.04 -13.92 -30.94
CA LYS A 165 -8.00 -13.41 -31.94
C LYS A 165 -8.99 -12.41 -31.31
N LEU A 166 -8.76 -11.13 -31.54
CA LEU A 166 -9.62 -10.03 -31.09
C LEU A 166 -10.96 -10.04 -31.84
N GLN A 167 -12.07 -10.01 -31.11
CA GLN A 167 -13.44 -10.06 -31.61
C GLN A 167 -14.35 -9.15 -30.77
N PRO A 168 -14.41 -7.84 -31.06
CA PRO A 168 -15.20 -6.88 -30.28
C PRO A 168 -16.72 -7.18 -30.17
N GLY A 169 -17.24 -8.07 -31.03
CA GLY A 169 -18.63 -8.56 -30.97
C GLY A 169 -18.80 -9.92 -30.26
N LEU A 170 -17.84 -10.38 -29.44
CA LEU A 170 -17.94 -11.65 -28.73
C LEU A 170 -18.91 -11.56 -27.54
N VAL A 171 -20.19 -11.87 -27.79
CA VAL A 171 -21.28 -11.85 -26.79
C VAL A 171 -21.63 -13.26 -26.30
N ALA A 172 -21.96 -13.39 -25.02
CA ALA A 172 -22.49 -14.60 -24.41
C ALA A 172 -23.94 -14.34 -23.92
N THR A 173 -24.87 -15.28 -24.18
CA THR A 173 -26.31 -14.97 -24.16
C THR A 173 -27.11 -15.35 -22.90
N ASN A 174 -26.49 -15.96 -21.89
CA ASN A 174 -27.25 -16.65 -20.84
C ASN A 174 -27.32 -15.94 -19.47
N SER A 175 -26.71 -14.77 -19.28
CA SER A 175 -26.99 -13.92 -18.11
C SER A 175 -26.79 -12.42 -18.41
N ALA A 176 -27.77 -11.62 -17.99
CA ALA A 176 -27.85 -10.16 -18.07
C ALA A 176 -27.69 -9.50 -19.46
N SER A 177 -28.46 -8.43 -19.70
CA SER A 177 -28.38 -7.62 -20.93
C SER A 177 -27.17 -6.66 -20.98
N ASN A 178 -26.10 -6.97 -20.24
CA ASN A 178 -24.88 -6.17 -20.12
C ASN A 178 -23.67 -7.09 -19.89
N VAL A 179 -23.18 -7.72 -20.96
CA VAL A 179 -21.84 -8.34 -20.97
C VAL A 179 -20.86 -7.33 -21.56
N HIS A 180 -19.76 -7.05 -20.85
CA HIS A 180 -18.81 -6.01 -21.25
C HIS A 180 -17.56 -6.58 -21.93
N ASP A 181 -16.73 -7.31 -21.20
CA ASP A 181 -15.56 -8.00 -21.73
C ASP A 181 -15.78 -9.50 -21.70
N THR A 182 -15.63 -10.17 -22.84
CA THR A 182 -15.75 -11.65 -22.93
C THR A 182 -14.44 -12.25 -23.41
N PHE A 183 -14.02 -13.38 -22.86
CA PHE A 183 -13.02 -14.26 -23.47
C PHE A 183 -13.53 -15.69 -23.64
N ARG A 184 -12.92 -16.40 -24.59
CA ARG A 184 -13.18 -17.81 -24.89
C ARG A 184 -11.88 -18.55 -25.18
N ILE A 185 -11.72 -19.73 -24.59
CA ILE A 185 -10.55 -20.60 -24.76
C ILE A 185 -10.98 -21.91 -25.45
N SER A 186 -10.22 -22.35 -26.45
CA SER A 186 -10.48 -23.59 -27.20
C SER A 186 -9.22 -24.15 -27.88
N ASN A 187 -9.27 -25.39 -28.36
CA ASN A 187 -8.27 -25.92 -29.30
C ASN A 187 -8.66 -25.59 -30.75
N THR A 188 -7.69 -25.26 -31.60
CA THR A 188 -7.92 -25.13 -33.04
C THR A 188 -8.18 -26.49 -33.69
N SER A 189 -9.36 -26.69 -34.29
CA SER A 189 -9.67 -27.91 -35.05
C SER A 189 -8.74 -28.07 -36.25
N GLY A 190 -7.94 -29.15 -36.27
CA GLY A 190 -6.97 -29.46 -37.33
C GLY A 190 -7.61 -29.89 -38.64
N SER A 191 -8.19 -28.94 -39.39
CA SER A 191 -8.71 -29.17 -40.73
C SER A 191 -7.57 -29.19 -41.75
N SER A 192 -7.52 -30.25 -42.57
CA SER A 192 -6.44 -30.64 -43.50
C SER A 192 -5.11 -31.06 -42.84
N ASN A 193 -4.39 -31.96 -43.53
CA ASN A 193 -3.28 -32.74 -42.97
C ASN A 193 -2.11 -31.89 -42.45
N ASN A 194 -1.46 -32.40 -41.39
CA ASN A 194 -0.18 -31.94 -40.83
C ASN A 194 -0.13 -30.57 -40.12
N LYS A 195 -1.27 -29.94 -39.77
CA LYS A 195 -1.26 -28.83 -38.81
C LYS A 195 -1.29 -29.32 -37.36
N LYS A 196 -0.35 -28.84 -36.54
CA LYS A 196 -0.29 -29.09 -35.09
C LYS A 196 -1.43 -28.34 -34.39
N GLU A 197 -2.01 -28.95 -33.38
CA GLU A 197 -3.05 -28.33 -32.54
C GLU A 197 -2.48 -27.15 -31.74
N THR A 198 -3.24 -26.05 -31.68
CA THR A 198 -2.87 -24.80 -31.01
C THR A 198 -3.99 -24.32 -30.08
N LEU A 199 -3.60 -23.64 -29.00
CA LEU A 199 -4.51 -22.98 -28.08
C LEU A 199 -5.02 -21.68 -28.74
N LEU A 200 -6.33 -21.58 -28.96
CA LEU A 200 -6.99 -20.37 -29.44
C LEU A 200 -7.65 -19.65 -28.27
N ILE A 201 -7.21 -18.41 -28.03
CA ILE A 201 -7.81 -17.47 -27.09
C ILE A 201 -8.50 -16.38 -27.92
N GLU A 202 -9.83 -16.36 -27.86
CA GLU A 202 -10.70 -15.35 -28.47
C GLU A 202 -11.15 -14.34 -27.40
N GLY A 203 -11.29 -13.05 -27.72
CA GLY A 203 -11.67 -12.06 -26.71
C GLY A 203 -12.18 -10.73 -27.26
N ALA A 204 -13.04 -10.05 -26.50
CA ALA A 204 -13.66 -8.78 -26.87
C ALA A 204 -12.67 -7.60 -26.88
N SER A 205 -11.71 -7.60 -25.93
CA SER A 205 -10.64 -6.61 -25.79
C SER A 205 -9.29 -7.29 -25.55
N LEU A 206 -8.20 -6.51 -25.57
CA LEU A 206 -6.88 -6.98 -25.17
C LEU A 206 -6.88 -7.44 -23.69
N SER A 207 -7.54 -6.72 -22.79
CA SER A 207 -7.72 -7.14 -21.39
C SER A 207 -8.48 -8.46 -21.24
N ALA A 208 -9.45 -8.76 -22.11
CA ALA A 208 -10.12 -10.05 -22.12
C ALA A 208 -9.21 -11.18 -22.62
N LEU A 209 -8.42 -10.93 -23.67
CA LEU A 209 -7.41 -11.88 -24.15
C LEU A 209 -6.30 -12.13 -23.08
N GLY A 210 -5.90 -11.10 -22.34
CA GLY A 210 -4.97 -11.18 -21.21
C GLY A 210 -5.51 -12.00 -20.03
N ALA A 211 -6.77 -11.75 -19.64
CA ALA A 211 -7.48 -12.57 -18.65
C ALA A 211 -7.64 -14.03 -19.11
N GLY A 212 -7.90 -14.27 -20.40
CA GLY A 212 -7.94 -15.62 -20.98
C GLY A 212 -6.58 -16.34 -20.97
N LEU A 213 -5.48 -15.61 -21.20
CA LEU A 213 -4.11 -16.13 -21.07
C LEU A 213 -3.81 -16.53 -19.62
N ASN A 214 -4.18 -15.67 -18.67
CA ASN A 214 -3.99 -15.94 -17.24
C ASN A 214 -4.88 -17.09 -16.75
N TYR A 215 -6.11 -17.21 -17.25
CA TYR A 215 -6.97 -18.35 -16.97
C TYR A 215 -6.31 -19.68 -17.43
N TYR A 216 -5.67 -19.70 -18.60
CA TYR A 216 -4.89 -20.87 -19.06
C TYR A 216 -3.66 -21.13 -18.17
N LEU A 217 -2.88 -20.09 -17.84
CA LEU A 217 -1.73 -20.20 -16.92
C LEU A 217 -2.15 -20.80 -15.56
N ARG A 218 -3.25 -20.30 -14.99
CA ARG A 218 -3.73 -20.74 -13.69
C ARG A 218 -4.31 -22.14 -13.71
N ASN A 219 -5.27 -22.40 -14.61
CA ASN A 219 -6.04 -23.64 -14.59
C ASN A 219 -5.32 -24.81 -15.28
N VAL A 220 -4.46 -24.55 -16.26
CA VAL A 220 -3.79 -25.60 -17.06
C VAL A 220 -2.30 -25.68 -16.77
N CYS A 221 -1.56 -24.57 -16.73
CA CYS A 221 -0.13 -24.59 -16.39
C CYS A 221 0.14 -24.68 -14.88
N GLN A 222 -0.86 -24.38 -14.03
CA GLN A 222 -0.77 -24.44 -12.55
C GLN A 222 0.36 -23.57 -11.97
N VAL A 223 0.47 -22.35 -12.51
CA VAL A 223 1.39 -21.29 -12.07
C VAL A 223 0.61 -20.04 -11.66
N GLU A 224 1.28 -19.11 -10.97
CA GLU A 224 0.70 -17.85 -10.47
C GLU A 224 1.70 -16.70 -10.61
N MET A 225 1.21 -15.47 -10.72
CA MET A 225 2.02 -14.25 -10.73
C MET A 225 1.54 -13.26 -9.66
N SER A 226 2.39 -13.02 -8.65
CA SER A 226 2.12 -12.07 -7.56
C SER A 226 3.27 -11.05 -7.42
N TRP A 227 3.21 -10.13 -6.46
CA TRP A 227 4.31 -9.18 -6.24
C TRP A 227 5.47 -9.84 -5.48
N SER A 228 5.20 -10.70 -4.50
CA SER A 228 6.22 -11.39 -3.69
C SER A 228 6.97 -12.50 -4.43
N GLY A 229 6.53 -12.85 -5.63
CA GLY A 229 7.09 -13.90 -6.48
C GLY A 229 6.11 -14.35 -7.55
N ASP A 230 6.61 -14.90 -8.64
CA ASP A 230 5.84 -15.67 -9.61
C ASP A 230 6.45 -17.07 -9.76
N ARG A 231 5.73 -17.95 -10.46
CA ARG A 231 6.20 -19.30 -10.81
C ARG A 231 6.27 -19.49 -12.32
N PHE A 232 6.63 -18.45 -13.08
CA PHE A 232 6.70 -18.53 -14.55
C PHE A 232 7.89 -19.36 -15.04
N ASP A 233 8.93 -19.50 -14.22
CA ASP A 233 10.01 -20.49 -14.38
C ASP A 233 9.49 -21.95 -14.39
N GLN A 234 8.35 -22.21 -13.74
CA GLN A 234 7.70 -23.52 -13.67
C GLN A 234 6.64 -23.75 -14.78
N ILE A 235 6.52 -22.87 -15.77
CA ILE A 235 5.64 -23.10 -16.93
C ILE A 235 6.14 -24.36 -17.69
N PRO A 236 5.28 -25.38 -17.92
CA PRO A 236 5.72 -26.65 -18.52
C PRO A 236 6.41 -26.45 -19.87
N ALA A 237 7.62 -27.00 -20.05
CA ALA A 237 8.44 -26.74 -21.25
C ALA A 237 7.80 -27.17 -22.59
N VAL A 238 6.79 -28.05 -22.55
CA VAL A 238 5.88 -28.36 -23.66
C VAL A 238 4.48 -27.91 -23.25
N PRO A 239 3.77 -27.10 -24.07
CA PRO A 239 2.40 -26.66 -23.77
C PRO A 239 1.46 -27.84 -23.49
N PRO A 240 0.81 -27.90 -22.32
CA PRO A 240 -0.25 -28.87 -22.08
C PRO A 240 -1.44 -28.59 -22.99
N LYS A 241 -2.05 -29.66 -23.53
CA LYS A 241 -3.30 -29.55 -24.29
C LYS A 241 -4.39 -28.92 -23.42
N TRP A 242 -5.22 -28.06 -24.02
CA TRP A 242 -6.46 -27.66 -23.39
C TRP A 242 -7.42 -28.85 -23.33
N THR A 243 -7.81 -29.24 -22.12
CA THR A 243 -8.84 -30.26 -21.85
C THR A 243 -9.76 -29.75 -20.74
N SER A 244 -10.85 -29.07 -21.11
CA SER A 244 -11.97 -28.82 -20.19
C SER A 244 -12.66 -30.12 -19.79
N SER A 245 -13.33 -30.15 -18.63
CA SER A 245 -14.18 -31.26 -18.16
C SER A 245 -15.06 -31.89 -19.26
N ASP A 246 -15.67 -31.04 -20.09
CA ASP A 246 -16.70 -31.43 -21.07
C ASP A 246 -16.18 -31.44 -22.52
N ASN A 247 -14.85 -31.36 -22.71
CA ASN A 247 -14.16 -31.15 -24.01
C ASN A 247 -14.62 -29.93 -24.84
N GLY A 248 -15.41 -29.02 -24.27
CA GLY A 248 -15.89 -27.80 -24.91
C GLY A 248 -14.95 -26.58 -24.79
N PRO A 249 -15.38 -25.43 -25.34
CA PRO A 249 -14.74 -24.16 -25.04
C PRO A 249 -15.15 -23.68 -23.63
N VAL A 250 -14.23 -23.08 -22.88
CA VAL A 250 -14.60 -22.24 -21.72
C VAL A 250 -14.86 -20.83 -22.22
N VAL A 251 -15.95 -20.22 -21.73
CA VAL A 251 -16.28 -18.81 -21.90
C VAL A 251 -16.36 -18.14 -20.53
N ARG A 252 -15.85 -16.93 -20.45
CA ARG A 252 -15.94 -16.04 -19.28
C ARG A 252 -16.30 -14.64 -19.76
N ALA A 253 -17.27 -14.04 -19.09
CA ALA A 253 -17.75 -12.68 -19.33
C ALA A 253 -17.52 -11.85 -18.06
N SER A 254 -17.19 -10.57 -18.22
CA SER A 254 -17.10 -9.63 -17.10
C SER A 254 -18.36 -8.79 -16.95
N PHE A 255 -18.85 -8.70 -15.71
CA PHE A 255 -20.06 -7.96 -15.37
C PHE A 255 -19.83 -6.45 -15.15
N VAL A 256 -18.58 -5.98 -15.14
CA VAL A 256 -18.25 -4.54 -15.12
C VAL A 256 -17.38 -4.15 -16.33
N PRO A 257 -17.62 -2.98 -16.95
CA PRO A 257 -16.76 -2.50 -18.03
C PRO A 257 -15.36 -2.16 -17.54
N TRP A 258 -15.20 -1.67 -16.31
CA TRP A 258 -13.91 -1.25 -15.78
C TRP A 258 -13.40 -2.17 -14.67
N ARG A 259 -12.24 -2.80 -14.86
CA ARG A 259 -11.41 -3.31 -13.76
C ARG A 259 -10.25 -2.37 -13.58
N TYR A 260 -10.16 -1.72 -12.42
CA TYR A 260 -9.27 -0.59 -12.22
C TYR A 260 -8.29 -0.72 -11.05
N TYR A 261 -7.17 0.00 -11.15
CA TYR A 261 -6.06 -0.10 -10.21
C TYR A 261 -5.46 1.25 -9.84
N MET A 262 -5.00 1.31 -8.57
CA MET A 262 -4.11 2.25 -7.90
C MET A 262 -4.81 3.34 -7.09
N ASN A 263 -4.27 3.57 -5.89
CA ASN A 263 -4.47 4.79 -5.12
C ASN A 263 -3.43 5.83 -5.55
N VAL A 264 -3.71 7.11 -5.33
CA VAL A 264 -2.70 8.16 -5.57
C VAL A 264 -1.49 8.02 -4.66
N VAL A 265 -1.68 7.54 -3.42
CA VAL A 265 -0.57 7.37 -2.45
C VAL A 265 0.27 6.11 -2.67
N THR A 266 -0.17 5.15 -3.50
CA THR A 266 0.65 3.99 -3.89
C THR A 266 1.90 4.44 -4.68
N PHE A 267 1.80 5.58 -5.39
CA PHE A 267 2.96 6.25 -6.01
C PHE A 267 3.99 6.74 -5.00
N GLY A 268 3.61 6.97 -3.75
CA GLY A 268 4.52 7.27 -2.64
C GLY A 268 5.02 6.01 -1.95
N TYR A 269 4.12 5.24 -1.32
CA TYR A 269 4.48 4.11 -0.45
C TYR A 269 4.94 2.83 -1.17
N SER A 270 4.99 2.82 -2.50
CA SER A 270 5.48 1.67 -3.26
C SER A 270 6.24 2.07 -4.53
N PHE A 271 5.71 2.99 -5.36
CA PHE A 271 6.27 3.20 -6.71
C PHE A 271 7.34 4.32 -6.80
N ALA A 272 7.59 5.08 -5.73
CA ALA A 272 8.36 6.33 -5.76
C ALA A 272 9.79 6.24 -6.33
N PHE A 273 10.37 5.04 -6.33
CA PHE A 273 11.74 4.76 -6.78
C PHE A 273 11.82 3.60 -7.79
N TRP A 274 10.69 3.22 -8.41
CA TRP A 274 10.67 2.13 -9.41
C TRP A 274 11.35 2.51 -10.72
N ASP A 275 12.00 1.53 -11.34
CA ASP A 275 12.56 1.64 -12.69
C ASP A 275 11.59 1.08 -13.75
N TRP A 276 12.01 1.12 -15.02
CA TRP A 276 11.23 0.51 -16.10
C TRP A 276 11.05 -1.00 -15.91
N SER A 277 12.07 -1.73 -15.44
CA SER A 277 12.00 -3.19 -15.26
C SER A 277 10.85 -3.59 -14.31
N ARG A 278 10.69 -2.84 -13.21
CA ARG A 278 9.59 -3.06 -12.27
C ARG A 278 8.23 -2.63 -12.82
N TRP A 279 8.16 -1.54 -13.60
CA TRP A 279 6.92 -1.08 -14.24
C TRP A 279 6.45 -1.98 -15.38
N GLU A 280 7.35 -2.52 -16.21
CA GLU A 280 7.04 -3.52 -17.23
C GLU A 280 6.39 -4.77 -16.62
N ARG A 281 6.94 -5.26 -15.50
CA ARG A 281 6.35 -6.39 -14.76
C ARG A 281 4.97 -6.06 -14.18
N GLU A 282 4.75 -4.83 -13.70
CA GLU A 282 3.44 -4.42 -13.18
C GLU A 282 2.39 -4.34 -14.29
N LEU A 283 2.74 -3.77 -15.45
CA LEU A 283 1.83 -3.62 -16.59
C LEU A 283 1.48 -4.98 -17.22
N ASP A 284 2.43 -5.92 -17.24
CA ASP A 284 2.16 -7.31 -17.65
C ASP A 284 1.24 -8.03 -16.64
N TRP A 285 1.45 -7.83 -15.34
CA TRP A 285 0.56 -8.35 -14.28
C TRP A 285 -0.85 -7.76 -14.37
N MET A 286 -0.98 -6.45 -14.60
CA MET A 286 -2.26 -5.77 -14.82
C MET A 286 -3.01 -6.38 -16.00
N MET A 287 -2.32 -6.62 -17.12
CA MET A 287 -2.91 -7.18 -18.33
C MET A 287 -3.35 -8.65 -18.15
N LEU A 288 -2.56 -9.46 -17.46
CA LEU A 288 -2.94 -10.82 -17.09
C LEU A 288 -4.15 -10.86 -16.15
N ASN A 289 -4.31 -9.89 -15.25
CA ASN A 289 -5.48 -9.79 -14.38
C ASN A 289 -6.65 -9.00 -15.00
N GLY A 290 -6.59 -8.70 -16.30
CA GLY A 290 -7.69 -8.07 -17.04
C GLY A 290 -8.01 -6.62 -16.62
N VAL A 291 -7.07 -5.94 -15.94
CA VAL A 291 -7.15 -4.51 -15.60
C VAL A 291 -7.13 -3.70 -16.89
N ASN A 292 -8.08 -2.78 -17.05
CA ASN A 292 -8.25 -1.97 -18.26
C ASN A 292 -8.38 -0.46 -17.99
N MET A 293 -8.24 -0.02 -16.75
CA MET A 293 -8.11 1.39 -16.38
C MET A 293 -7.15 1.56 -15.18
N ALA A 294 -6.23 2.52 -15.20
CA ALA A 294 -5.30 2.74 -14.09
C ALA A 294 -4.74 4.17 -14.03
N LEU A 295 -4.33 4.61 -12.83
CA LEU A 295 -3.65 5.89 -12.64
C LEU A 295 -2.28 5.90 -13.37
N ALA A 296 -1.98 7.00 -14.07
CA ALA A 296 -0.71 7.19 -14.77
C ALA A 296 -0.03 8.48 -14.29
N MET A 297 0.52 8.46 -13.08
CA MET A 297 0.95 9.65 -12.33
C MET A 297 2.48 9.78 -12.17
N VAL A 298 3.29 9.04 -12.95
CA VAL A 298 4.76 9.18 -12.91
C VAL A 298 5.17 10.44 -13.68
N GLY A 299 6.20 11.16 -13.22
CA GLY A 299 6.75 12.32 -13.93
C GLY A 299 5.82 13.54 -14.09
N GLN A 300 4.68 13.61 -13.38
CA GLN A 300 3.75 14.74 -13.42
C GLN A 300 4.47 16.09 -13.18
N GLU A 301 5.48 16.09 -12.31
CA GLU A 301 6.26 17.25 -11.92
C GLU A 301 7.02 17.89 -13.10
N HIS A 302 7.31 17.11 -14.17
CA HIS A 302 7.90 17.63 -15.39
C HIS A 302 6.94 18.57 -16.14
N ILE A 303 5.65 18.20 -16.20
CA ILE A 303 4.57 19.04 -16.76
C ILE A 303 4.33 20.22 -15.83
N VAL A 304 4.23 20.00 -14.51
CA VAL A 304 3.98 21.06 -13.51
C VAL A 304 5.08 22.13 -13.54
N ARG A 305 6.35 21.74 -13.61
CA ARG A 305 7.50 22.65 -13.77
C ARG A 305 7.36 23.47 -15.05
N LYS A 306 7.09 22.83 -16.20
CA LYS A 306 6.90 23.53 -17.48
C LYS A 306 5.72 24.51 -17.44
N PHE A 307 4.58 24.06 -16.89
CA PHE A 307 3.34 24.83 -16.76
C PHE A 307 3.55 26.11 -15.95
N TYR A 308 4.19 26.02 -14.78
CA TYR A 308 4.42 27.17 -13.92
C TYR A 308 5.52 28.11 -14.45
N THR A 309 6.52 27.59 -15.17
CA THR A 309 7.44 28.43 -15.96
C THR A 309 6.69 29.23 -17.02
N ASP A 310 5.70 28.63 -17.71
CA ASP A 310 4.86 29.33 -18.68
C ASP A 310 3.93 30.37 -18.03
N GLN A 311 3.58 30.20 -16.74
CA GLN A 311 2.92 31.24 -15.93
C GLN A 311 3.90 32.33 -15.43
N GLY A 312 5.18 32.26 -15.81
CA GLY A 312 6.21 33.24 -15.45
C GLY A 312 6.70 33.14 -14.00
N LEU A 313 6.55 31.99 -13.34
CA LEU A 313 7.23 31.68 -12.07
C LEU A 313 8.68 31.28 -12.29
N THR A 314 9.54 31.50 -11.29
CA THR A 314 10.96 31.12 -11.36
C THR A 314 11.17 29.64 -10.96
N THR A 315 12.39 29.13 -11.15
CA THR A 315 12.77 27.80 -10.68
C THR A 315 12.63 27.69 -9.16
N GLU A 316 12.96 28.75 -8.44
CA GLU A 316 12.86 28.86 -6.98
C GLU A 316 11.39 28.85 -6.51
N ASP A 317 10.52 29.65 -7.15
CA ASP A 317 9.06 29.66 -6.90
C ASP A 317 8.44 28.25 -7.01
N ILE A 318 8.93 27.45 -7.97
CA ILE A 318 8.47 26.07 -8.23
C ILE A 318 9.09 25.10 -7.23
N ASN A 319 10.38 25.22 -6.96
CA ASN A 319 11.09 24.35 -6.01
C ASN A 319 10.61 24.53 -4.56
N GLU A 320 10.15 25.72 -4.15
CA GLU A 320 9.47 25.92 -2.86
C GLU A 320 8.09 25.23 -2.76
N PHE A 321 7.47 24.88 -3.89
CA PHE A 321 6.17 24.22 -3.95
C PHE A 321 6.27 22.69 -4.01
N LEU A 322 7.30 22.14 -4.67
CA LEU A 322 7.46 20.69 -4.84
C LEU A 322 7.90 19.97 -3.54
N THR A 323 7.27 18.83 -3.24
CA THR A 323 7.63 17.93 -2.13
C THR A 323 8.48 16.76 -2.62
N GLY A 324 9.36 16.21 -1.78
CA GLY A 324 10.28 15.14 -2.21
C GLY A 324 9.56 13.89 -2.76
N PRO A 325 10.21 13.05 -3.60
CA PRO A 325 9.51 12.02 -4.38
C PRO A 325 8.60 11.07 -3.61
N ALA A 326 9.02 10.69 -2.41
CA ALA A 326 8.24 9.84 -1.50
C ALA A 326 6.92 10.49 -1.04
N PHE A 327 6.77 11.82 -1.16
CA PHE A 327 5.68 12.64 -0.63
C PHE A 327 4.82 13.35 -1.69
N MET A 328 5.18 13.23 -2.97
CA MET A 328 4.47 13.86 -4.09
C MET A 328 2.95 13.59 -4.14
N PRO A 329 2.40 12.41 -3.76
CA PRO A 329 0.95 12.20 -3.71
C PRO A 329 0.18 13.23 -2.89
N TRP A 330 0.66 13.57 -1.69
CA TRP A 330 -0.01 14.54 -0.80
C TRP A 330 0.16 15.98 -1.25
N GLN A 331 1.17 16.27 -2.06
CA GLN A 331 1.28 17.56 -2.77
C GLN A 331 0.28 17.65 -3.92
N ARG A 332 0.15 16.59 -4.73
CA ARG A 332 -0.81 16.52 -5.84
C ARG A 332 -2.26 16.64 -5.35
N MET A 333 -2.55 16.13 -4.15
CA MET A 333 -3.84 16.29 -3.45
C MET A 333 -4.01 17.63 -2.70
N GLY A 334 -2.99 18.49 -2.65
CA GLY A 334 -3.05 19.81 -1.98
C GLY A 334 -2.93 19.80 -0.46
N ASN A 335 -2.57 18.66 0.16
CA ASN A 335 -2.39 18.54 1.61
C ASN A 335 -1.10 19.24 2.09
N ILE A 336 -0.03 19.14 1.28
CA ILE A 336 1.30 19.68 1.59
C ILE A 336 1.98 20.36 0.37
N GLN A 337 3.03 21.14 0.63
CA GLN A 337 3.85 21.90 -0.33
C GLN A 337 5.28 22.06 0.21
N GLY A 338 6.28 21.96 -0.66
CA GLY A 338 7.71 22.14 -0.33
C GLY A 338 8.36 20.92 0.37
N SER A 339 9.67 20.75 0.18
CA SER A 339 10.41 19.61 0.72
C SER A 339 11.15 19.90 2.03
N TRP A 340 11.43 18.83 2.78
CA TRP A 340 12.35 18.81 3.94
C TRP A 340 13.55 17.88 3.66
N GLY A 341 14.63 18.03 4.44
CA GLY A 341 15.87 17.25 4.28
C GLY A 341 17.13 18.13 4.24
N PHE A 342 18.12 17.71 3.45
CA PHE A 342 19.46 18.30 3.39
C PHE A 342 19.57 19.60 2.57
N GLY A 343 18.92 20.66 3.04
CA GLY A 343 19.21 22.05 2.62
C GLY A 343 18.86 22.44 1.17
N ASN A 344 19.04 23.72 0.86
CA ASN A 344 18.53 24.34 -0.37
C ASN A 344 19.17 23.84 -1.68
N ASP A 345 20.31 23.15 -1.61
CA ASP A 345 21.08 22.70 -2.78
C ASP A 345 20.63 21.30 -3.30
N THR A 346 19.62 20.70 -2.67
CA THR A 346 19.01 19.42 -3.07
C THR A 346 17.69 19.56 -3.85
N LEU A 347 17.27 20.81 -4.12
CA LEU A 347 16.01 21.13 -4.79
C LEU A 347 16.05 20.77 -6.29
N TYR A 348 15.58 19.55 -6.61
CA TYR A 348 15.29 19.02 -7.95
C TYR A 348 16.29 19.39 -9.05
N LYS A 349 17.38 18.62 -9.13
CA LYS A 349 18.12 18.57 -10.39
C LYS A 349 17.17 18.03 -11.47
N ASN A 350 17.05 18.80 -12.56
CA ASN A 350 16.10 18.54 -13.64
C ASN A 350 16.17 17.09 -14.13
N ASP A 351 17.37 16.51 -14.12
CA ASP A 351 17.69 15.15 -14.57
C ASP A 351 16.84 14.04 -13.92
N TRP A 352 16.40 14.18 -12.65
CA TRP A 352 15.48 13.21 -12.02
C TRP A 352 14.03 13.40 -12.47
N ILE A 353 13.54 14.65 -12.49
CA ILE A 353 12.18 14.95 -13.00
C ILE A 353 12.07 14.55 -14.48
N ASP A 354 13.15 14.70 -15.24
CA ASP A 354 13.24 14.35 -16.66
C ASP A 354 13.34 12.82 -16.86
N SER A 355 14.05 12.09 -16.00
CA SER A 355 14.04 10.61 -16.05
C SER A 355 12.69 10.01 -15.67
N GLN A 356 11.94 10.63 -14.74
CA GLN A 356 10.57 10.24 -14.45
C GLN A 356 9.61 10.54 -15.61
N TRP A 357 9.84 11.61 -16.39
CA TRP A 357 9.10 11.86 -17.63
C TRP A 357 9.41 10.80 -18.70
N GLU A 358 10.66 10.39 -18.86
CA GLU A 358 11.04 9.30 -19.77
C GLU A 358 10.48 7.93 -19.33
N LEU A 359 10.37 7.68 -18.02
CA LEU A 359 9.71 6.50 -17.45
C LEU A 359 8.19 6.51 -17.72
N GLN A 360 7.51 7.61 -17.43
CA GLN A 360 6.10 7.82 -17.76
C GLN A 360 5.83 7.66 -19.26
N GLY A 361 6.75 8.12 -20.12
CA GLY A 361 6.68 7.92 -21.57
C GLY A 361 6.77 6.45 -21.99
N GLN A 362 7.41 5.58 -21.20
CA GLN A 362 7.41 4.12 -21.45
C GLN A 362 6.12 3.48 -20.91
N ILE A 363 5.66 3.90 -19.72
CA ILE A 363 4.38 3.46 -19.11
C ILE A 363 3.20 3.74 -20.05
N ILE A 364 3.04 4.99 -20.51
CA ILE A 364 1.92 5.38 -21.40
C ILE A 364 1.91 4.58 -22.70
N ARG A 365 3.08 4.34 -23.33
CA ARG A 365 3.15 3.51 -24.55
C ARG A 365 2.74 2.07 -24.29
N ARG A 366 3.20 1.43 -23.20
CA ARG A 366 2.76 0.08 -22.83
C ARG A 366 1.27 0.02 -22.45
N MET A 367 0.72 1.07 -21.85
CA MET A 367 -0.72 1.19 -21.61
C MET A 367 -1.50 1.30 -22.92
N GLN A 368 -1.03 2.07 -23.91
CA GLN A 368 -1.63 2.13 -25.25
C GLN A 368 -1.50 0.80 -26.02
N GLU A 369 -0.32 0.16 -26.00
CA GLU A 369 -0.10 -1.20 -26.54
C GLU A 369 -1.12 -2.21 -25.98
N PHE A 370 -1.43 -2.12 -24.67
CA PHE A 370 -2.40 -3.00 -24.02
C PHE A 370 -3.85 -2.49 -24.01
N ASN A 371 -4.13 -1.32 -24.59
CA ASN A 371 -5.43 -0.63 -24.50
C ASN A 371 -5.95 -0.50 -23.04
N ILE A 372 -5.03 -0.23 -22.10
CA ILE A 372 -5.34 0.14 -20.72
C ILE A 372 -5.58 1.65 -20.69
N THR A 373 -6.76 2.05 -20.25
CA THR A 373 -7.15 3.46 -20.11
C THR A 373 -6.31 4.12 -19.01
N ALA A 374 -5.39 5.00 -19.42
CA ALA A 374 -4.65 5.83 -18.49
C ALA A 374 -5.57 6.89 -17.88
N ILE A 375 -5.56 7.03 -16.55
CA ILE A 375 -6.15 8.17 -15.86
C ILE A 375 -5.01 9.16 -15.62
N MET A 376 -5.10 10.30 -16.29
CA MET A 376 -4.07 11.33 -16.32
C MET A 376 -4.27 12.33 -15.17
N PRO A 377 -3.21 12.99 -14.68
CA PRO A 377 -3.37 14.16 -13.82
C PRO A 377 -4.03 15.32 -14.58
N SER A 378 -4.63 16.23 -13.82
CA SER A 378 -5.17 17.50 -14.32
C SER A 378 -4.99 18.61 -13.28
N PHE A 379 -5.29 19.86 -13.66
CA PHE A 379 -5.23 20.99 -12.74
C PHE A 379 -6.43 21.00 -11.78
N ASN A 380 -6.19 20.65 -10.52
CA ASN A 380 -7.17 20.64 -9.44
C ASN A 380 -7.23 21.96 -8.63
N GLY A 381 -6.46 22.97 -9.00
CA GLY A 381 -6.53 24.31 -8.42
C GLY A 381 -5.43 24.66 -7.43
N PHE A 382 -4.67 23.69 -6.89
CA PHE A 382 -3.56 23.95 -5.96
C PHE A 382 -2.33 24.50 -6.68
N VAL A 383 -1.74 25.57 -6.13
CA VAL A 383 -0.73 26.40 -6.81
C VAL A 383 0.41 26.85 -5.88
N PRO A 384 1.61 27.12 -6.44
CA PRO A 384 2.68 27.83 -5.72
C PRO A 384 2.18 29.17 -5.17
N ARG A 385 2.61 29.51 -3.93
CA ARG A 385 2.27 30.76 -3.25
C ARG A 385 2.57 32.00 -4.11
N ALA A 386 3.67 31.97 -4.84
CA ALA A 386 4.12 33.04 -5.71
C ALA A 386 3.20 33.32 -6.92
N LEU A 387 2.31 32.39 -7.32
CA LEU A 387 1.39 32.57 -8.45
C LEU A 387 0.43 33.76 -8.23
N ALA A 388 0.10 34.07 -6.98
CA ALA A 388 -0.72 35.23 -6.64
C ALA A 388 -0.11 36.57 -7.08
N SER A 389 1.22 36.65 -7.22
CA SER A 389 1.91 37.85 -7.76
C SER A 389 1.66 38.07 -9.25
N LYS A 390 1.38 37.00 -10.01
CA LYS A 390 1.13 37.04 -11.45
C LYS A 390 -0.32 37.38 -11.78
N TYR A 391 -1.25 37.05 -10.87
CA TYR A 391 -2.69 37.21 -11.04
C TYR A 391 -3.34 38.04 -9.92
N PRO A 392 -2.96 39.33 -9.73
CA PRO A 392 -3.42 40.17 -8.61
C PRO A 392 -4.93 40.50 -8.61
N GLY A 393 -5.67 40.14 -9.68
CA GLY A 393 -7.13 40.26 -9.74
C GLY A 393 -7.90 39.03 -9.23
N THR A 394 -7.26 37.87 -9.11
CA THR A 394 -7.91 36.62 -8.66
C THR A 394 -7.85 36.50 -7.13
N LYS A 395 -8.95 36.07 -6.52
CA LYS A 395 -9.02 35.85 -5.07
C LYS A 395 -8.62 34.42 -4.72
N PHE A 396 -7.31 34.19 -4.58
CA PHE A 396 -6.76 32.92 -4.12
C PHE A 396 -7.31 32.52 -2.73
N GLY A 397 -7.63 31.24 -2.57
CA GLY A 397 -7.91 30.60 -1.31
C GLY A 397 -6.66 30.00 -0.68
N GLN A 398 -6.80 29.56 0.57
CA GLN A 398 -5.84 28.67 1.25
C GLN A 398 -6.59 27.42 1.67
N ALA A 399 -6.00 26.25 1.44
CA ALA A 399 -6.51 24.99 1.95
C ALA A 399 -6.56 25.01 3.49
N SER A 400 -7.33 24.10 4.08
CA SER A 400 -7.23 23.87 5.52
C SER A 400 -5.82 23.43 5.91
N GLU A 401 -5.50 23.55 7.19
CA GLU A 401 -4.40 22.75 7.75
C GLU A 401 -4.67 21.28 7.50
N TRP A 402 -3.63 20.55 7.13
CA TRP A 402 -3.61 19.09 7.13
C TRP A 402 -2.49 18.61 8.07
N ALA A 403 -2.89 17.74 9.00
CA ALA A 403 -2.03 17.03 9.96
C ALA A 403 -0.84 17.82 10.54
N GLY A 404 -1.05 19.05 11.05
CA GLY A 404 -0.02 19.81 11.79
C GLY A 404 1.31 20.05 11.05
N MET A 405 1.31 19.98 9.72
CA MET A 405 2.54 20.01 8.90
C MET A 405 3.08 21.42 8.64
N ASP A 406 2.83 22.42 9.51
CA ASP A 406 3.32 23.79 9.28
C ASP A 406 4.87 23.88 9.23
N PRO A 407 5.44 24.70 8.33
CA PRO A 407 4.80 25.58 7.32
C PRO A 407 4.54 24.89 5.96
N TYR A 408 4.59 23.56 5.88
CA TYR A 408 4.46 22.76 4.66
C TYR A 408 3.01 22.42 4.30
N THR A 409 2.00 22.84 5.06
CA THR A 409 0.57 22.66 4.71
C THR A 409 -0.09 24.00 4.34
N ARG A 410 -1.43 24.10 4.36
CA ARG A 410 -2.22 25.26 3.90
C ARG A 410 -1.81 25.70 2.49
N VAL A 411 -1.98 24.80 1.52
CA VAL A 411 -1.62 25.03 0.12
C VAL A 411 -2.52 26.10 -0.49
N SER A 412 -1.94 27.03 -1.22
CA SER A 412 -2.69 28.09 -1.92
C SER A 412 -3.45 27.51 -3.10
N PHE A 413 -4.66 27.99 -3.38
CA PHE A 413 -5.48 27.47 -4.47
C PHE A 413 -6.30 28.53 -5.20
N VAL A 414 -6.59 28.29 -6.48
CA VAL A 414 -7.56 29.06 -7.27
C VAL A 414 -8.95 28.42 -7.11
N PRO A 415 -9.98 29.13 -6.62
CA PRO A 415 -11.33 28.58 -6.53
C PRO A 415 -11.86 28.18 -7.91
N SER A 416 -12.53 27.03 -8.04
CA SER A 416 -13.01 26.56 -9.36
C SER A 416 -14.07 27.46 -10.01
N THR A 417 -14.66 28.37 -9.24
CA THR A 417 -15.62 29.39 -9.70
C THR A 417 -14.96 30.68 -10.19
N ASP A 418 -13.64 30.84 -10.02
CA ASP A 418 -12.87 31.98 -10.57
C ASP A 418 -12.51 31.69 -12.05
N PRO A 419 -12.66 32.66 -12.98
CA PRO A 419 -12.32 32.45 -14.39
C PRO A 419 -10.87 32.00 -14.63
N LEU A 420 -9.93 32.32 -13.72
CA LEU A 420 -8.55 31.85 -13.81
C LEU A 420 -8.47 30.32 -13.73
N PHE A 421 -9.32 29.64 -12.94
CA PHE A 421 -9.30 28.18 -12.83
C PHE A 421 -9.59 27.52 -14.18
N ALA A 422 -10.60 28.00 -14.90
CA ALA A 422 -10.96 27.44 -16.21
C ALA A 422 -9.83 27.66 -17.24
N ASN A 423 -9.17 28.82 -17.21
CA ASN A 423 -8.04 29.12 -18.08
C ASN A 423 -6.80 28.27 -17.76
N LEU A 424 -6.46 28.10 -16.48
CA LEU A 424 -5.34 27.27 -16.03
C LEU A 424 -5.61 25.78 -16.27
N SER A 425 -6.84 25.30 -16.04
CA SER A 425 -7.25 23.93 -16.32
C SER A 425 -7.14 23.58 -17.79
N LYS A 426 -7.65 24.47 -18.66
CA LYS A 426 -7.49 24.35 -20.10
C LYS A 426 -6.03 24.33 -20.54
N THR A 427 -5.25 25.33 -20.16
CA THR A 427 -3.86 25.44 -20.60
C THR A 427 -2.95 24.34 -20.04
N PHE A 428 -3.28 23.77 -18.87
CA PHE A 428 -2.59 22.59 -18.33
C PHE A 428 -2.84 21.34 -19.20
N ILE A 429 -4.10 21.08 -19.58
CA ILE A 429 -4.47 19.91 -20.40
C ILE A 429 -3.93 20.09 -21.83
N GLU A 430 -4.03 21.28 -22.43
CA GLU A 430 -3.43 21.59 -23.74
C GLU A 430 -1.91 21.39 -23.72
N LEU A 431 -1.22 21.87 -22.67
CA LEU A 431 0.22 21.65 -22.50
C LEU A 431 0.55 20.16 -22.37
N GLN A 432 -0.09 19.45 -21.44
CA GLN A 432 0.09 18.02 -21.21
C GLN A 432 -0.05 17.21 -22.50
N THR A 433 -1.15 17.42 -23.23
CA THR A 433 -1.42 16.78 -24.53
C THR A 433 -0.34 17.11 -25.56
N SER A 434 0.06 18.38 -25.66
CA SER A 434 1.12 18.80 -26.59
C SER A 434 2.48 18.17 -26.27
N MET A 435 2.81 17.96 -24.99
CA MET A 435 4.09 17.38 -24.56
C MET A 435 4.15 15.88 -24.88
N TYR A 436 3.10 15.11 -24.60
CA TYR A 436 3.05 13.69 -24.98
C TYR A 436 3.15 13.48 -26.50
N GLY A 437 2.47 14.33 -27.29
CA GLY A 437 2.58 14.33 -28.75
C GLY A 437 3.98 14.71 -29.24
N ALA A 438 4.58 15.78 -28.70
CA ALA A 438 5.91 16.25 -29.09
C ALA A 438 7.04 15.30 -28.69
N SER A 439 6.92 14.57 -27.58
CA SER A 439 7.86 13.52 -27.18
C SER A 439 7.72 12.21 -27.95
N GLY A 440 6.69 12.04 -28.78
CA GLY A 440 6.45 10.79 -29.52
C GLY A 440 6.06 9.63 -28.60
N TYR A 441 5.31 9.93 -27.53
CA TYR A 441 4.81 8.95 -26.57
C TYR A 441 3.35 8.53 -26.86
N LEU A 442 2.76 9.03 -27.95
CA LEU A 442 1.42 8.67 -28.41
C LEU A 442 1.50 7.80 -29.67
N ASP A 443 0.71 6.73 -29.69
CA ASP A 443 0.55 5.89 -30.89
C ASP A 443 -0.18 6.60 -32.02
N ALA A 444 0.10 6.19 -33.26
CA ALA A 444 -0.43 6.80 -34.46
C ALA A 444 -1.96 6.73 -34.54
N GLY A 445 -2.62 7.86 -34.29
CA GLY A 445 -4.08 7.99 -34.23
C GLY A 445 -4.58 8.61 -32.92
N HIS A 446 -3.78 8.56 -31.85
CA HIS A 446 -4.08 9.21 -30.58
C HIS A 446 -3.70 10.69 -30.61
N SER A 447 -4.65 11.56 -30.29
CA SER A 447 -4.43 13.01 -30.09
C SER A 447 -4.01 13.36 -28.66
N THR A 448 -4.37 12.51 -27.69
CA THR A 448 -4.13 12.63 -26.24
C THR A 448 -3.74 11.25 -25.67
N PRO A 449 -3.03 11.14 -24.52
CA PRO A 449 -2.84 9.86 -23.85
C PRO A 449 -4.16 9.17 -23.49
N SER A 450 -5.15 9.96 -23.07
CA SER A 450 -6.48 9.55 -22.62
C SER A 450 -7.38 10.77 -22.42
N HIS A 451 -8.69 10.53 -22.28
CA HIS A 451 -9.70 11.50 -21.90
C HIS A 451 -10.10 11.40 -20.41
N HIS A 452 -9.52 10.47 -19.65
CA HIS A 452 -9.80 10.31 -18.21
C HIS A 452 -8.86 11.16 -17.37
N TYR A 453 -9.41 12.05 -16.56
CA TYR A 453 -8.66 13.03 -15.77
C TYR A 453 -8.97 12.91 -14.28
N LEU A 454 -7.96 12.63 -13.47
CA LEU A 454 -8.04 12.69 -12.02
C LEU A 454 -8.07 14.16 -11.56
N LEU A 455 -9.05 14.52 -10.73
CA LEU A 455 -9.14 15.87 -10.15
C LEU A 455 -9.83 15.82 -8.78
N ASP A 456 -9.03 15.83 -7.72
CA ASP A 456 -9.50 15.86 -6.33
C ASP A 456 -9.34 17.25 -5.70
N LEU A 457 -10.44 17.81 -5.19
CA LEU A 457 -10.52 19.15 -4.60
C LEU A 457 -10.34 19.17 -3.08
N TYR A 458 -10.76 18.09 -2.41
CA TYR A 458 -11.05 18.09 -0.97
C TYR A 458 -10.53 16.85 -0.23
N ASN A 459 -9.54 16.14 -0.78
CA ASN A 459 -9.00 14.93 -0.14
C ASN A 459 -8.37 15.28 1.22
N GLU A 460 -9.06 14.90 2.31
CA GLU A 460 -8.73 15.28 3.70
C GLU A 460 -8.62 16.79 3.95
N LEU A 461 -9.21 17.61 3.07
CA LEU A 461 -9.21 19.07 3.18
C LEU A 461 -10.64 19.58 3.40
N ASN A 462 -10.79 20.50 4.34
CA ASN A 462 -12.09 21.11 4.60
C ASN A 462 -12.42 22.11 3.46
N PRO A 463 -13.57 21.99 2.78
CA PRO A 463 -13.96 22.94 1.76
C PRO A 463 -14.15 24.34 2.37
N THR A 464 -13.69 25.37 1.68
CA THR A 464 -13.82 26.77 2.13
C THR A 464 -15.26 27.30 2.13
N CYS A 465 -16.22 26.50 1.65
CA CYS A 465 -17.64 26.81 1.58
C CYS A 465 -18.48 25.53 1.75
N THR A 466 -19.48 25.54 2.63
CA THR A 466 -20.34 24.36 2.93
C THR A 466 -21.81 24.57 2.62
N LEU A 467 -22.15 25.68 1.95
CA LEU A 467 -23.50 25.97 1.46
C LEU A 467 -23.79 25.15 0.20
N VAL A 468 -25.02 24.61 0.10
CA VAL A 468 -25.48 23.75 -1.02
C VAL A 468 -25.17 24.37 -2.39
N ALA A 469 -25.68 25.57 -2.68
CA ALA A 469 -25.47 26.24 -3.95
C ALA A 469 -23.98 26.53 -4.26
N CYS A 470 -23.14 26.66 -3.23
CA CYS A 470 -21.71 26.92 -3.35
C CYS A 470 -20.97 25.66 -3.83
N LEU A 471 -21.25 24.50 -3.21
CA LEU A 471 -20.68 23.21 -3.60
C LEU A 471 -21.15 22.79 -5.01
N GLN A 472 -22.42 23.02 -5.31
CA GLN A 472 -23.03 22.80 -6.63
C GLN A 472 -22.39 23.67 -7.71
N GLN A 473 -22.14 24.95 -7.44
CA GLN A 473 -21.43 25.83 -8.36
C GLN A 473 -19.96 25.41 -8.54
N THR A 474 -19.27 24.98 -7.46
CA THR A 474 -17.89 24.47 -7.50
C THR A 474 -17.75 23.34 -8.51
N THR A 475 -18.56 22.28 -8.41
CA THR A 475 -18.43 21.09 -9.26
C THR A 475 -18.93 21.31 -10.68
N SER A 476 -20.00 22.10 -10.85
CA SER A 476 -20.44 22.54 -12.18
C SER A 476 -19.35 23.32 -12.92
N SER A 477 -18.58 24.15 -12.20
CA SER A 477 -17.48 24.92 -12.78
C SER A 477 -16.27 24.05 -13.13
N VAL A 478 -15.94 23.03 -12.32
CA VAL A 478 -14.90 22.03 -12.67
C VAL A 478 -15.29 21.25 -13.93
N MET A 479 -16.50 20.71 -14.00
CA MET A 479 -16.96 19.95 -15.18
C MET A 479 -16.96 20.83 -16.45
N LYS A 480 -17.34 22.11 -16.34
CA LYS A 480 -17.24 23.08 -17.45
C LYS A 480 -15.79 23.38 -17.84
N ALA A 481 -14.87 23.47 -16.89
CA ALA A 481 -13.45 23.70 -17.16
C ALA A 481 -12.81 22.52 -17.91
N LEU A 482 -13.04 21.28 -17.43
CA LEU A 482 -12.58 20.06 -18.10
C LEU A 482 -13.15 19.96 -19.52
N LYS A 483 -14.46 20.12 -19.70
CA LYS A 483 -15.13 20.06 -21.01
C LYS A 483 -14.77 21.21 -21.97
N ALA A 484 -14.21 22.32 -21.47
CA ALA A 484 -13.67 23.40 -22.29
C ALA A 484 -12.19 23.18 -22.71
N ALA A 485 -11.51 22.24 -22.05
CA ALA A 485 -10.16 21.78 -22.38
C ALA A 485 -10.20 20.60 -23.35
N ASP A 486 -11.02 19.60 -23.03
CA ASP A 486 -11.27 18.40 -23.84
C ASP A 486 -12.78 18.07 -23.80
N PRO A 487 -13.50 18.15 -24.93
CA PRO A 487 -14.94 17.85 -24.99
C PRO A 487 -15.30 16.42 -24.55
N ASP A 488 -14.39 15.46 -24.70
CA ASP A 488 -14.62 14.06 -24.35
C ASP A 488 -14.17 13.73 -22.91
N ALA A 489 -13.65 14.71 -22.16
CA ALA A 489 -13.10 14.55 -20.82
C ALA A 489 -14.06 13.85 -19.83
N ILE A 490 -13.52 12.90 -19.07
CA ILE A 490 -14.20 12.17 -18.00
C ILE A 490 -13.52 12.53 -16.67
N TRP A 491 -14.29 13.09 -15.73
CA TRP A 491 -13.77 13.48 -14.40
C TRP A 491 -13.72 12.28 -13.46
N VAL A 492 -12.52 11.75 -13.23
CA VAL A 492 -12.25 10.74 -12.20
C VAL A 492 -11.95 11.41 -10.85
N MET A 493 -12.52 10.88 -9.76
CA MET A 493 -12.30 11.41 -8.40
C MET A 493 -12.33 10.33 -7.32
N GLN A 494 -11.63 10.57 -6.22
CA GLN A 494 -11.65 9.74 -5.03
C GLN A 494 -12.81 10.13 -4.11
N GLY A 495 -13.69 9.19 -3.76
CA GLY A 495 -14.81 9.44 -2.83
C GLY A 495 -14.38 9.72 -1.38
N TRP A 496 -13.11 9.48 -1.02
CA TRP A 496 -12.57 9.47 0.35
C TRP A 496 -13.00 10.67 1.20
N PHE A 497 -12.97 11.88 0.64
CA PHE A 497 -13.32 13.12 1.33
C PHE A 497 -14.71 13.10 1.99
N LEU A 498 -15.65 12.33 1.44
CA LEU A 498 -17.01 12.18 1.97
C LEU A 498 -17.07 11.52 3.34
N LEU A 499 -16.05 10.76 3.75
CA LEU A 499 -15.99 10.11 5.08
C LEU A 499 -16.02 11.12 6.23
N ASN A 500 -15.61 12.38 6.01
CA ASN A 500 -15.79 13.46 6.98
C ASN A 500 -17.27 13.90 7.06
N ARG A 501 -18.10 13.10 7.75
CA ARG A 501 -19.54 13.33 7.94
C ARG A 501 -19.88 14.59 8.75
N GLY A 502 -18.89 15.20 9.43
CA GLY A 502 -19.07 16.50 10.08
C GLY A 502 -19.38 17.61 9.07
N ILE A 503 -18.81 17.50 7.87
CA ILE A 503 -18.97 18.43 6.74
C ILE A 503 -19.88 17.81 5.67
N TRP A 504 -19.55 16.61 5.19
CA TRP A 504 -20.18 15.94 4.06
C TRP A 504 -21.43 15.16 4.49
N LYS A 505 -22.42 15.93 4.93
CA LYS A 505 -23.79 15.48 5.21
C LYS A 505 -24.54 15.30 3.90
N GLN A 506 -25.62 14.52 3.91
CA GLN A 506 -26.38 14.14 2.71
C GLN A 506 -26.73 15.32 1.78
N ALA A 507 -27.11 16.49 2.33
CA ALA A 507 -27.40 17.68 1.53
C ALA A 507 -26.16 18.28 0.83
N GLN A 508 -25.02 18.39 1.53
CA GLN A 508 -23.73 18.84 0.98
C GLN A 508 -23.21 17.87 -0.09
N THR A 509 -23.27 16.55 0.20
CA THR A 509 -22.84 15.50 -0.73
C THR A 509 -23.72 15.47 -1.98
N LYS A 510 -25.04 15.55 -1.83
CA LYS A 510 -25.96 15.62 -2.98
C LYS A 510 -25.70 16.88 -3.82
N ALA A 511 -25.49 18.04 -3.19
CA ALA A 511 -25.22 19.30 -3.89
C ALA A 511 -23.94 19.22 -4.75
N PHE A 512 -22.89 18.58 -4.25
CA PHE A 512 -21.64 18.33 -4.98
C PHE A 512 -21.91 17.54 -6.27
N PHE A 513 -22.67 16.44 -6.20
CA PHE A 513 -23.00 15.64 -7.39
C PHE A 513 -24.07 16.28 -8.28
N ASP A 514 -25.03 17.02 -7.73
CA ASP A 514 -26.03 17.77 -8.51
C ASP A 514 -25.38 18.78 -9.47
N GLY A 515 -24.30 19.46 -9.06
CA GLY A 515 -23.57 20.38 -9.94
C GLY A 515 -22.94 19.70 -11.16
N ILE A 516 -22.57 18.42 -11.07
CA ILE A 516 -22.17 17.60 -12.22
C ILE A 516 -23.41 17.26 -13.04
N ARG A 517 -24.47 16.74 -12.40
CA ARG A 517 -25.71 16.28 -13.05
C ARG A 517 -26.42 17.37 -13.84
N GLU A 518 -26.45 18.61 -13.35
CA GLU A 518 -27.00 19.76 -14.07
C GLU A 518 -26.13 20.21 -15.26
N THR A 519 -24.85 19.82 -15.28
CA THR A 519 -23.91 20.20 -16.33
C THR A 519 -23.88 19.20 -17.49
N ASN A 520 -23.98 17.89 -17.21
CA ASN A 520 -23.78 16.83 -18.23
C ASN A 520 -24.78 15.64 -18.13
N GLN A 521 -25.83 15.77 -17.32
CA GLN A 521 -26.84 14.74 -16.99
C GLN A 521 -26.33 13.59 -16.08
N GLY A 522 -25.15 13.74 -15.48
CA GLY A 522 -24.55 12.77 -14.56
C GLY A 522 -23.59 11.78 -15.24
N ARG A 523 -23.35 11.97 -16.54
CA ARG A 523 -22.36 11.23 -17.32
C ARG A 523 -20.96 11.81 -17.09
N ASP A 524 -19.98 11.31 -17.84
CA ASP A 524 -18.64 11.90 -17.98
C ASP A 524 -17.91 12.15 -16.65
N ALA A 525 -18.23 11.35 -15.62
CA ALA A 525 -17.62 11.40 -14.30
C ALA A 525 -17.61 9.98 -13.71
N PHE A 526 -16.54 9.64 -12.98
CA PHE A 526 -16.34 8.33 -12.38
C PHE A 526 -15.83 8.47 -10.93
N VAL A 527 -16.58 7.96 -9.97
CA VAL A 527 -16.18 8.01 -8.55
C VAL A 527 -15.53 6.69 -8.12
N PHE A 528 -14.32 6.73 -7.59
CA PHE A 528 -13.76 5.62 -6.83
C PHE A 528 -14.38 5.61 -5.42
N ASP A 529 -15.20 4.62 -5.10
CA ASP A 529 -15.65 4.37 -3.72
C ASP A 529 -14.51 3.72 -2.94
N LEU A 530 -13.50 4.54 -2.64
CA LEU A 530 -12.11 4.15 -2.36
C LEU A 530 -11.95 3.12 -1.22
N TYR A 531 -12.95 3.01 -0.32
CA TYR A 531 -12.93 2.14 0.86
C TYR A 531 -14.20 1.29 0.98
N SER A 532 -14.64 0.67 -0.12
CA SER A 532 -15.89 -0.10 -0.18
C SER A 532 -15.87 -1.39 0.67
N ASP A 533 -14.69 -1.90 1.01
CA ASP A 533 -14.47 -3.12 1.80
C ASP A 533 -14.73 -2.95 3.31
N VAL A 534 -14.93 -1.71 3.80
CA VAL A 534 -15.27 -1.40 5.21
C VAL A 534 -16.26 -0.24 5.34
N ALA A 535 -16.14 0.83 4.54
CA ALA A 535 -16.88 2.08 4.70
C ALA A 535 -17.61 2.55 3.41
N PRO A 536 -18.38 1.68 2.72
CA PRO A 536 -18.94 1.95 1.40
C PRO A 536 -19.80 3.22 1.34
N LEU A 537 -19.40 4.15 0.48
CA LEU A 537 -20.06 5.43 0.23
C LEU A 537 -21.26 5.29 -0.71
N TRP A 538 -21.24 4.32 -1.63
CA TRP A 538 -22.32 4.05 -2.58
C TRP A 538 -23.65 3.80 -1.86
N ASN A 539 -23.60 3.07 -0.74
CA ASN A 539 -24.77 2.64 0.02
C ASN A 539 -25.50 3.80 0.73
N ILE A 540 -24.77 4.85 1.15
CA ILE A 540 -25.33 6.04 1.82
C ILE A 540 -25.57 7.21 0.85
N THR A 541 -25.20 7.06 -0.42
CA THR A 541 -25.42 8.02 -1.51
C THR A 541 -26.35 7.48 -2.60
N GLU A 542 -26.95 6.30 -2.39
CA GLU A 542 -27.84 5.60 -3.32
C GLU A 542 -27.23 5.45 -4.72
N GLY A 543 -25.93 5.10 -4.77
CA GLY A 543 -25.15 5.03 -6.00
C GLY A 543 -24.67 6.40 -6.49
N PHE A 544 -24.08 7.20 -5.59
CA PHE A 544 -23.58 8.56 -5.86
C PHE A 544 -24.60 9.47 -6.57
N PHE A 545 -25.87 9.35 -6.19
CA PHE A 545 -27.00 10.09 -6.76
C PHE A 545 -27.17 9.93 -8.29
N GLY A 546 -26.67 8.82 -8.86
CA GLY A 546 -26.73 8.52 -10.28
C GLY A 546 -25.50 8.98 -11.09
N ILE A 547 -24.36 9.21 -10.44
CA ILE A 547 -23.04 9.25 -11.11
C ILE A 547 -22.49 7.82 -11.21
N ASP A 548 -21.75 7.52 -12.27
CA ASP A 548 -21.07 6.23 -12.43
C ASP A 548 -19.88 6.08 -11.46
N TRP A 549 -19.68 4.87 -10.92
CA TRP A 549 -18.71 4.63 -9.85
C TRP A 549 -18.12 3.22 -9.86
N GLY A 550 -17.00 3.06 -9.15
CA GLY A 550 -16.30 1.80 -8.96
C GLY A 550 -16.31 1.34 -7.49
N TRP A 551 -16.60 0.05 -7.27
CA TRP A 551 -16.40 -0.60 -5.97
C TRP A 551 -14.92 -0.90 -5.76
N SER A 552 -14.36 -0.47 -4.63
CA SER A 552 -12.91 -0.44 -4.41
C SER A 552 -12.53 -1.12 -3.10
N MET A 553 -11.60 -2.08 -3.14
CA MET A 553 -10.93 -2.56 -1.94
C MET A 553 -9.72 -1.67 -1.63
N LEU A 554 -9.74 -1.00 -0.47
CA LEU A 554 -8.59 -0.31 0.10
C LEU A 554 -7.65 -1.31 0.76
N ASN A 555 -8.15 -2.11 1.70
CA ASN A 555 -7.41 -3.05 2.56
C ASN A 555 -6.24 -2.43 3.37
N ASN A 556 -5.25 -1.84 2.71
CA ASN A 556 -3.98 -1.45 3.31
C ASN A 556 -3.79 0.07 3.41
N PHE A 557 -3.42 0.54 4.61
CA PHE A 557 -2.95 1.90 4.87
C PHE A 557 -1.43 1.95 5.11
N GLY A 558 -0.75 2.97 4.58
CA GLY A 558 0.68 3.24 4.78
C GLY A 558 1.65 2.18 4.23
N GLY A 559 1.18 1.10 3.59
CA GLY A 559 2.02 -0.07 3.29
C GLY A 559 2.38 -0.90 4.54
N GLY A 560 1.58 -0.86 5.60
CA GLY A 560 1.80 -1.65 6.82
C GLY A 560 1.51 -3.15 6.60
N GLN A 561 2.17 -4.05 7.34
CA GLN A 561 2.33 -5.46 6.92
C GLN A 561 1.55 -6.51 7.73
N ALA A 562 0.65 -6.11 8.65
CA ALA A 562 -0.16 -7.06 9.43
C ALA A 562 -1.08 -7.94 8.55
N LEU A 563 -1.41 -9.16 9.01
CA LEU A 563 -2.31 -10.04 8.26
C LEU A 563 -3.77 -9.59 8.45
N TYR A 564 -4.30 -8.84 7.49
CA TYR A 564 -5.59 -8.14 7.61
C TYR A 564 -6.49 -8.33 6.38
N GLY A 565 -7.80 -8.49 6.62
CA GLY A 565 -8.80 -8.57 5.55
C GLY A 565 -10.23 -8.70 6.04
N THR A 566 -11.17 -8.36 5.16
CA THR A 566 -12.62 -8.45 5.36
C THR A 566 -13.24 -9.48 4.39
N LEU A 567 -12.63 -10.67 4.26
CA LEU A 567 -12.97 -11.68 3.24
C LEU A 567 -14.49 -11.97 3.11
N PRO A 568 -15.31 -12.06 4.19
CA PRO A 568 -16.76 -12.23 4.04
C PRO A 568 -17.46 -11.05 3.33
N THR A 569 -16.96 -9.83 3.53
CA THR A 569 -17.44 -8.60 2.88
C THR A 569 -17.03 -8.58 1.41
N LEU A 570 -15.80 -8.97 1.09
CA LEU A 570 -15.30 -9.06 -0.29
C LEU A 570 -16.14 -10.02 -1.15
N LEU A 571 -16.64 -11.10 -0.56
CA LEU A 571 -17.45 -12.14 -1.22
C LEU A 571 -18.95 -11.78 -1.35
N SER A 572 -19.39 -10.60 -0.87
CA SER A 572 -20.82 -10.25 -0.80
C SER A 572 -21.17 -8.81 -1.18
N GLU A 573 -20.42 -7.82 -0.69
CA GLU A 573 -20.72 -6.39 -0.93
C GLU A 573 -20.52 -5.92 -2.39
N PRO A 574 -19.54 -6.40 -3.18
CA PRO A 574 -19.44 -6.00 -4.59
C PRO A 574 -20.70 -6.38 -5.38
N PHE A 575 -21.25 -7.57 -5.14
CA PHE A 575 -22.50 -8.02 -5.76
C PHE A 575 -23.69 -7.20 -5.28
N ARG A 576 -23.75 -6.83 -3.98
CA ARG A 576 -24.81 -5.95 -3.45
C ARG A 576 -24.75 -4.55 -4.08
N GLY A 577 -23.55 -4.02 -4.32
CA GLY A 577 -23.32 -2.78 -5.05
C GLY A 577 -23.76 -2.85 -6.50
N TYR A 578 -23.39 -3.92 -7.22
CA TYR A 578 -23.77 -4.13 -8.62
C TYR A 578 -25.29 -4.31 -8.79
N HIS A 579 -25.93 -4.95 -7.83
CA HIS A 579 -27.38 -5.15 -7.86
C HIS A 579 -28.20 -3.90 -7.52
N GLN A 580 -27.60 -2.78 -7.08
CA GLN A 580 -28.32 -1.58 -6.66
C GLN A 580 -29.35 -1.06 -7.71
N PRO A 581 -30.45 -0.40 -7.30
CA PRO A 581 -31.49 0.07 -8.22
C PRO A 581 -30.99 1.05 -9.29
N ALA A 582 -30.01 1.90 -8.97
CA ALA A 582 -29.48 2.92 -9.88
C ALA A 582 -28.62 2.37 -11.04
N LYS A 583 -28.10 1.13 -10.93
CA LYS A 583 -27.23 0.47 -11.94
C LYS A 583 -26.00 1.28 -12.41
N THR A 584 -25.55 2.26 -11.62
CA THR A 584 -24.36 3.09 -11.87
C THR A 584 -23.04 2.50 -11.37
N MET A 585 -23.02 1.29 -10.79
CA MET A 585 -21.74 0.59 -10.55
C MET A 585 -21.18 0.15 -11.89
N LYS A 586 -20.11 0.80 -12.35
CA LYS A 586 -19.44 0.55 -13.64
C LYS A 586 -18.02 0.04 -13.49
N GLY A 587 -17.51 -0.13 -12.27
CA GLY A 587 -16.21 -0.76 -12.08
C GLY A 587 -16.04 -1.51 -10.78
N MET A 588 -14.98 -2.31 -10.74
CA MET A 588 -14.49 -3.00 -9.56
C MET A 588 -12.96 -2.91 -9.55
N GLY A 589 -12.33 -2.68 -8.41
CA GLY A 589 -10.90 -2.39 -8.39
C GLY A 589 -10.23 -2.47 -7.03
N ILE A 590 -8.92 -2.25 -7.05
CA ILE A 590 -8.04 -2.29 -5.87
C ILE A 590 -7.27 -0.98 -5.75
N THR A 591 -7.34 -0.36 -4.57
CA THR A 591 -6.90 1.03 -4.32
C THR A 591 -6.14 1.14 -3.00
N MET A 592 -5.27 0.17 -2.71
CA MET A 592 -4.42 0.13 -1.53
C MET A 592 -3.43 1.28 -1.44
N GLU A 593 -3.08 1.71 -0.23
CA GLU A 593 -2.04 2.72 -0.05
C GLU A 593 -0.64 2.16 -0.36
N GLY A 594 -0.38 0.87 -0.12
CA GLY A 594 0.87 0.19 -0.48
C GLY A 594 0.68 -1.30 -0.76
N ILE A 595 1.53 -1.87 -1.62
CA ILE A 595 1.48 -3.28 -2.05
C ILE A 595 2.48 -4.17 -1.25
N ASN A 596 2.73 -5.41 -1.70
CA ASN A 596 3.50 -6.44 -0.96
C ASN A 596 2.88 -6.78 0.40
N ASN A 597 1.59 -7.12 0.38
CA ASN A 597 0.82 -7.59 1.52
C ASN A 597 -0.40 -8.38 1.02
N ASN A 598 -0.93 -9.29 1.84
CA ASN A 598 -2.25 -9.96 1.72
C ASN A 598 -2.70 -10.35 0.28
N GLU A 599 -1.77 -10.87 -0.53
CA GLU A 599 -1.90 -10.93 -2.01
C GLU A 599 -3.13 -11.70 -2.52
N TYR A 600 -3.58 -12.73 -1.79
CA TYR A 600 -4.81 -13.46 -2.10
C TYR A 600 -6.06 -12.57 -2.19
N LEU A 601 -6.17 -11.55 -1.33
CA LEU A 601 -7.35 -10.67 -1.30
C LEU A 601 -7.40 -9.78 -2.54
N TYR A 602 -6.25 -9.24 -2.95
CA TYR A 602 -6.14 -8.46 -4.18
C TYR A 602 -6.42 -9.33 -5.41
N GLN A 603 -5.96 -10.58 -5.40
CA GLN A 603 -6.25 -11.52 -6.47
C GLN A 603 -7.74 -11.87 -6.56
N LEU A 604 -8.40 -12.11 -5.43
CA LEU A 604 -9.83 -12.35 -5.36
C LEU A 604 -10.65 -11.18 -5.95
N ILE A 605 -10.30 -9.94 -5.61
CA ILE A 605 -11.02 -8.76 -6.13
C ILE A 605 -10.83 -8.56 -7.65
N LEU A 606 -9.71 -9.01 -8.22
CA LEU A 606 -9.48 -8.97 -9.67
C LEU A 606 -10.11 -10.16 -10.43
N ASP A 607 -10.27 -11.31 -9.77
CA ASP A 607 -10.89 -12.50 -10.36
C ASP A 607 -12.43 -12.45 -10.28
N LEU A 608 -13.01 -11.90 -9.19
CA LEU A 608 -14.48 -11.77 -8.99
C LEU A 608 -15.23 -11.12 -10.18
N PRO A 609 -14.74 -10.04 -10.83
CA PRO A 609 -15.35 -9.48 -12.03
C PRO A 609 -15.57 -10.45 -13.19
N TRP A 610 -14.94 -11.62 -13.19
CA TRP A 610 -15.02 -12.67 -14.23
C TRP A 610 -15.84 -13.89 -13.79
N GLU A 611 -16.62 -13.80 -12.72
CA GLU A 611 -17.48 -14.88 -12.21
C GLU A 611 -18.97 -14.47 -12.24
N SER A 612 -19.88 -15.36 -11.80
CA SER A 612 -21.32 -15.02 -11.77
C SER A 612 -21.60 -13.84 -10.84
N VAL A 613 -22.61 -13.04 -11.18
CA VAL A 613 -23.13 -11.92 -10.37
C VAL A 613 -23.96 -12.38 -9.15
N GLU A 614 -23.99 -13.68 -8.88
CA GLU A 614 -24.65 -14.28 -7.71
C GLU A 614 -23.66 -14.33 -6.52
N ALA A 615 -24.13 -13.91 -5.34
CA ALA A 615 -23.27 -13.80 -4.16
C ALA A 615 -22.70 -15.16 -3.70
N THR A 616 -21.40 -15.17 -3.42
CA THR A 616 -20.64 -16.39 -3.15
C THR A 616 -20.71 -16.77 -1.67
N TYR A 617 -21.53 -17.78 -1.34
CA TYR A 617 -21.78 -18.22 0.04
C TYR A 617 -21.28 -19.66 0.30
N PRO A 618 -20.18 -19.86 1.04
CA PRO A 618 -19.87 -21.17 1.62
C PRO A 618 -20.84 -21.46 2.79
N LEU A 619 -21.53 -22.61 2.74
CA LEU A 619 -22.30 -23.11 3.88
C LEU A 619 -21.35 -23.64 4.97
N ALA A 620 -20.99 -22.85 5.99
CA ALA A 620 -20.70 -23.35 7.36
C ALA A 620 -20.27 -22.27 8.40
N ILE A 621 -21.05 -21.21 8.65
CA ILE A 621 -21.01 -20.53 9.96
C ILE A 621 -22.42 -20.41 10.53
N LYS A 622 -22.69 -21.13 11.62
CA LYS A 622 -23.91 -20.92 12.42
C LYS A 622 -23.83 -19.53 13.04
N THR A 623 -24.89 -18.74 12.85
CA THR A 623 -25.02 -17.35 13.31
C THR A 623 -24.63 -17.18 14.77
N SER A 624 -23.52 -16.48 15.03
CA SER A 624 -23.23 -15.95 16.37
C SER A 624 -24.20 -14.79 16.67
N PRO A 625 -24.91 -14.77 17.81
CA PRO A 625 -26.11 -13.95 18.00
C PRO A 625 -25.81 -12.49 18.40
N LEU A 626 -25.23 -11.71 17.48
CA LEU A 626 -25.04 -10.26 17.65
C LEU A 626 -25.76 -9.38 16.62
N ILE A 627 -26.28 -9.94 15.52
CA ILE A 627 -27.20 -9.22 14.62
C ILE A 627 -28.65 -9.54 15.00
N SER A 628 -29.15 -8.86 16.03
CA SER A 628 -30.54 -8.96 16.49
C SER A 628 -31.21 -7.60 16.63
N LYS A 629 -31.31 -6.86 15.50
CA LYS A 629 -32.18 -5.67 15.40
C LYS A 629 -32.68 -5.34 13.98
N GLY A 630 -33.49 -6.27 13.44
CA GLY A 630 -34.72 -5.89 12.75
C GLY A 630 -34.62 -5.17 11.39
N VAL A 631 -34.06 -5.85 10.38
CA VAL A 631 -34.66 -5.84 9.04
C VAL A 631 -34.80 -7.32 8.63
N ALA A 632 -36.00 -7.74 8.25
CA ALA A 632 -36.22 -9.07 7.69
C ALA A 632 -35.98 -9.01 6.16
N PRO A 633 -35.28 -10.00 5.55
CA PRO A 633 -35.19 -10.08 4.10
C PRO A 633 -36.57 -10.39 3.51
N SER A 634 -36.98 -9.67 2.45
CA SER A 634 -38.24 -9.97 1.75
C SER A 634 -38.10 -11.28 0.97
N PRO A 635 -39.01 -12.25 1.12
CA PRO A 635 -38.91 -13.56 0.47
C PRO A 635 -39.43 -13.54 -0.98
N ASP A 636 -39.06 -12.53 -1.76
CA ASP A 636 -39.53 -12.31 -3.14
C ASP A 636 -38.37 -12.21 -4.14
N LEU A 637 -37.60 -13.30 -4.27
CA LEU A 637 -36.82 -13.53 -5.49
C LEU A 637 -37.78 -14.05 -6.57
N PRO A 638 -37.95 -13.36 -7.72
CA PRO A 638 -38.80 -13.87 -8.79
C PRO A 638 -38.20 -15.17 -9.37
N PRO A 639 -39.03 -16.13 -9.81
CA PRO A 639 -38.55 -17.38 -10.36
C PRO A 639 -37.72 -17.14 -11.63
N ILE A 640 -36.58 -17.84 -11.74
CA ILE A 640 -35.67 -17.76 -12.89
C ILE A 640 -36.44 -18.14 -14.16
N ALA A 641 -36.53 -17.20 -15.10
CA ALA A 641 -37.22 -17.42 -16.38
C ALA A 641 -36.44 -18.42 -17.23
N THR A 642 -37.08 -19.54 -17.58
CA THR A 642 -36.45 -20.62 -18.35
C THR A 642 -36.46 -20.35 -19.86
N SER A 643 -35.34 -20.69 -20.50
CA SER A 643 -35.14 -20.75 -21.96
C SER A 643 -35.58 -19.51 -22.77
N GLN A 644 -34.67 -18.54 -22.91
CA GLN A 644 -34.55 -17.86 -24.21
C GLN A 644 -33.69 -18.73 -25.14
N VAL A 645 -34.04 -18.75 -26.43
CA VAL A 645 -33.22 -19.42 -27.46
C VAL A 645 -32.04 -18.50 -27.79
N PRO A 646 -30.78 -18.99 -27.80
CA PRO A 646 -29.62 -18.16 -28.14
C PRO A 646 -29.75 -17.53 -29.53
N GLU A 647 -29.32 -16.28 -29.67
CA GLU A 647 -29.18 -15.65 -30.99
C GLU A 647 -28.12 -16.36 -31.84
N ASN A 648 -28.28 -16.35 -33.16
CA ASN A 648 -27.39 -17.04 -34.08
C ASN A 648 -25.95 -16.55 -33.97
N GLY A 649 -25.08 -17.38 -33.39
CA GLY A 649 -23.65 -17.12 -33.21
C GLY A 649 -23.22 -16.86 -31.76
N ALA A 650 -24.17 -16.68 -30.84
CA ALA A 650 -23.86 -16.48 -29.42
C ALA A 650 -23.46 -17.79 -28.71
N VAL A 651 -22.66 -17.66 -27.64
CA VAL A 651 -22.12 -18.82 -26.91
C VAL A 651 -22.75 -18.95 -25.52
N LEU A 652 -23.02 -20.19 -25.10
CA LEU A 652 -23.54 -20.51 -23.77
C LEU A 652 -22.51 -20.12 -22.69
N LEU A 653 -22.95 -19.29 -21.74
CA LEU A 653 -22.13 -18.84 -20.62
C LEU A 653 -22.21 -19.85 -19.47
N ASN A 654 -21.12 -20.57 -19.22
CA ASN A 654 -21.01 -21.52 -18.10
C ASN A 654 -20.17 -20.92 -16.96
N GLN A 655 -20.74 -19.90 -16.31
CA GLN A 655 -20.25 -19.26 -15.08
C GLN A 655 -21.23 -19.55 -13.95
N GLY A 656 -20.71 -19.91 -12.78
CA GLY A 656 -21.45 -20.02 -11.54
C GLY A 656 -20.91 -19.05 -10.49
N PRO A 657 -21.50 -18.98 -9.29
CA PRO A 657 -20.87 -18.30 -8.17
C PRO A 657 -19.53 -18.98 -7.84
N LEU A 658 -18.49 -18.17 -7.60
CA LEU A 658 -17.16 -18.65 -7.19
C LEU A 658 -17.22 -19.38 -5.84
N ASP A 659 -16.63 -20.57 -5.79
CA ASP A 659 -16.36 -21.28 -4.53
C ASP A 659 -15.13 -20.65 -3.88
N SER A 660 -15.34 -19.89 -2.81
CA SER A 660 -14.27 -19.14 -2.14
C SER A 660 -13.22 -20.05 -1.48
N GLN A 661 -13.61 -21.25 -1.02
CA GLN A 661 -12.66 -22.18 -0.42
C GLN A 661 -11.83 -22.86 -1.50
N LYS A 662 -12.46 -23.33 -2.59
CA LYS A 662 -11.74 -23.88 -3.74
C LYS A 662 -10.82 -22.82 -4.38
N HIS A 663 -11.28 -21.58 -4.48
CA HIS A 663 -10.47 -20.47 -5.00
C HIS A 663 -9.21 -20.22 -4.15
N LEU A 664 -9.33 -20.27 -2.81
CA LEU A 664 -8.18 -20.22 -1.91
C LEU A 664 -7.25 -21.43 -2.08
N ASP A 665 -7.82 -22.64 -2.06
CA ASP A 665 -7.05 -23.89 -2.18
C ASP A 665 -6.27 -23.94 -3.50
N ASP A 666 -6.91 -23.58 -4.63
CA ASP A 666 -6.27 -23.50 -5.93
C ASP A 666 -5.21 -22.39 -5.98
N PHE A 667 -5.48 -21.19 -5.44
CA PHE A 667 -4.49 -20.11 -5.37
C PHE A 667 -3.22 -20.57 -4.64
N ILE A 668 -3.36 -21.21 -3.48
CA ILE A 668 -2.22 -21.74 -2.71
C ILE A 668 -1.49 -22.84 -3.50
N ARG A 669 -2.21 -23.79 -4.13
CA ARG A 669 -1.59 -24.81 -4.98
C ARG A 669 -0.79 -24.22 -6.15
N ARG A 670 -1.31 -23.19 -6.84
CA ARG A 670 -0.60 -22.50 -7.93
C ARG A 670 0.57 -21.66 -7.41
N ARG A 671 0.41 -21.02 -6.24
CA ARG A 671 1.41 -20.16 -5.59
C ARG A 671 2.62 -20.95 -5.10
N TYR A 672 2.45 -22.18 -4.59
CA TYR A 672 3.56 -22.99 -4.06
C TYR A 672 4.01 -24.15 -4.97
N GLY A 673 3.14 -24.62 -5.86
CA GLY A 673 3.36 -25.80 -6.68
C GLY A 673 2.36 -26.92 -6.31
N PRO A 674 1.55 -27.41 -7.27
CA PRO A 674 0.41 -28.27 -6.96
C PRO A 674 0.83 -29.60 -6.32
N ASN A 675 1.99 -30.14 -6.71
CA ASN A 675 2.56 -31.39 -6.19
C ASN A 675 3.30 -31.21 -4.85
N GLN A 676 3.70 -29.99 -4.50
CA GLN A 676 4.41 -29.66 -3.24
C GLN A 676 3.45 -29.14 -2.16
N THR A 677 2.20 -28.84 -2.52
CA THR A 677 1.18 -28.31 -1.61
C THR A 677 0.39 -29.46 -0.97
N SER A 678 0.76 -29.83 0.25
CA SER A 678 0.01 -30.83 1.02
C SER A 678 -1.33 -30.27 1.54
N ASP A 679 -2.29 -31.16 1.80
CA ASP A 679 -3.59 -30.75 2.35
C ASP A 679 -3.48 -30.17 3.77
N ALA A 680 -2.37 -30.42 4.48
CA ALA A 680 -2.05 -29.76 5.74
C ALA A 680 -1.74 -28.27 5.54
N VAL A 681 -0.98 -27.91 4.49
CA VAL A 681 -0.70 -26.51 4.11
C VAL A 681 -2.00 -25.79 3.68
N LEU A 682 -2.89 -26.48 2.97
CA LEU A 682 -4.23 -25.94 2.69
C LEU A 682 -5.05 -25.74 3.97
N GLN A 683 -5.00 -26.68 4.91
CA GLN A 683 -5.73 -26.56 6.17
C GLN A 683 -5.22 -25.40 7.04
N VAL A 684 -3.92 -25.10 7.01
CA VAL A 684 -3.37 -23.85 7.57
C VAL A 684 -4.03 -22.63 6.94
N TRP A 685 -4.06 -22.53 5.61
CA TRP A 685 -4.63 -21.36 4.92
C TRP A 685 -6.14 -21.20 5.08
N ARG A 686 -6.91 -22.29 5.12
CA ARG A 686 -8.33 -22.25 5.50
C ARG A 686 -8.52 -21.73 6.93
N THR A 687 -7.64 -22.10 7.85
CA THR A 687 -7.66 -21.63 9.25
C THR A 687 -7.26 -20.15 9.35
N LEU A 688 -6.26 -19.71 8.61
CA LEU A 688 -5.85 -18.30 8.54
C LEU A 688 -6.92 -17.42 7.89
N SER A 689 -7.48 -17.81 6.74
CA SER A 689 -8.54 -17.04 6.07
C SER A 689 -9.81 -16.87 6.92
N THR A 690 -10.12 -17.82 7.80
CA THR A 690 -11.22 -17.74 8.78
C THR A 690 -10.83 -17.07 10.11
N THR A 691 -9.65 -16.46 10.20
CA THR A 691 -9.19 -15.71 11.38
C THR A 691 -8.58 -14.35 10.99
N VAL A 692 -7.42 -14.34 10.35
CA VAL A 692 -6.69 -13.12 9.94
C VAL A 692 -7.32 -12.39 8.75
N TRP A 693 -8.31 -12.99 8.08
CA TRP A 693 -9.15 -12.30 7.08
C TRP A 693 -10.66 -12.32 7.41
N ASP A 694 -11.06 -12.77 8.61
CA ASP A 694 -12.47 -12.82 9.03
C ASP A 694 -12.87 -11.63 9.93
N ILE A 695 -12.65 -10.41 9.43
CA ILE A 695 -13.12 -9.19 10.11
C ILE A 695 -14.60 -8.95 9.79
N ARG A 696 -15.43 -9.04 10.84
CA ARG A 696 -16.87 -8.72 10.83
C ARG A 696 -17.22 -7.55 11.77
N SER A 697 -16.21 -6.88 12.32
CA SER A 697 -16.33 -5.75 13.24
C SER A 697 -16.00 -4.43 12.54
N GLY A 698 -16.34 -3.29 13.17
CA GLY A 698 -16.07 -1.95 12.64
C GLY A 698 -14.60 -1.50 12.73
N GLN A 699 -13.65 -2.37 12.38
CA GLN A 699 -12.22 -2.07 12.39
C GLN A 699 -11.81 -1.33 11.10
N MET A 700 -11.35 -0.08 11.26
CA MET A 700 -11.19 0.90 10.19
C MET A 700 -9.79 0.94 9.50
N SER A 701 -8.96 -0.11 9.68
CA SER A 701 -7.67 -0.30 9.03
C SER A 701 -7.06 -1.65 9.45
N GLN A 702 -5.91 -2.04 8.86
CA GLN A 702 -5.08 -3.07 9.49
C GLN A 702 -4.61 -2.65 10.89
N SER A 703 -4.38 -3.65 11.75
CA SER A 703 -3.89 -3.40 13.11
C SER A 703 -2.45 -2.90 13.08
N LYS A 704 -2.11 -2.04 14.04
CA LYS A 704 -0.76 -1.57 14.26
C LYS A 704 -0.03 -2.54 15.17
N SER A 705 1.22 -2.81 14.85
CA SER A 705 2.12 -3.51 15.75
C SER A 705 2.38 -2.64 16.99
N ILE A 706 2.84 -3.25 18.10
CA ILE A 706 3.49 -2.44 19.14
C ILE A 706 5.00 -2.28 18.84
N LEU A 707 5.57 -3.15 18.01
CA LEU A 707 7.00 -3.12 17.66
C LEU A 707 7.39 -1.79 17.00
N ASP A 708 6.54 -1.30 16.10
CA ASP A 708 6.84 -0.23 15.16
C ASP A 708 6.39 1.17 15.60
N ILE A 709 5.81 1.30 16.80
CA ILE A 709 5.40 2.56 17.42
C ILE A 709 6.25 2.90 18.65
N THR A 710 6.26 4.17 19.06
CA THR A 710 7.02 4.65 20.24
C THR A 710 6.71 3.84 21.52
N PRO A 711 7.69 3.14 22.12
CA PRO A 711 7.48 2.32 23.32
C PRO A 711 6.99 3.08 24.56
N ALA A 712 6.08 2.49 25.33
CA ALA A 712 5.53 3.08 26.55
C ALA A 712 5.01 2.03 27.57
N LEU A 713 4.73 2.44 28.81
CA LEU A 713 4.13 1.57 29.85
C LEU A 713 2.63 1.27 29.64
N ASP A 714 2.03 1.92 28.64
CA ASP A 714 0.72 1.61 28.07
C ASP A 714 0.83 1.88 26.56
N MET A 715 0.40 0.93 25.74
CA MET A 715 0.50 0.96 24.28
C MET A 715 -0.83 0.56 23.61
N LYS A 716 -1.95 0.63 24.36
CA LYS A 716 -3.28 0.45 23.78
C LYS A 716 -3.67 1.68 22.96
N ARG A 717 -3.88 1.47 21.66
CA ARG A 717 -4.46 2.42 20.72
C ARG A 717 -5.74 1.82 20.18
N ASP A 718 -6.86 2.50 20.36
CA ASP A 718 -8.16 2.13 19.78
C ASP A 718 -8.45 2.99 18.53
N GLY A 719 -9.33 2.52 17.64
CA GLY A 719 -9.75 3.27 16.44
C GLY A 719 -8.89 2.97 15.21
N PHE A 720 -8.51 4.02 14.45
CA PHE A 720 -7.71 3.87 13.23
C PHE A 720 -6.27 3.45 13.56
N MET A 721 -5.77 2.41 12.89
CA MET A 721 -4.55 1.66 13.20
C MET A 721 -4.49 1.26 14.69
N SER A 722 -5.53 0.55 15.14
CA SER A 722 -5.62 -0.01 16.49
C SER A 722 -4.50 -1.00 16.79
N THR A 723 -3.95 -1.02 18.01
CA THR A 723 -2.99 -2.07 18.46
C THR A 723 -3.67 -3.36 18.95
N HIS A 724 -5.00 -3.45 18.83
CA HIS A 724 -5.76 -4.67 19.06
C HIS A 724 -5.79 -5.56 17.81
N PHE A 725 -5.57 -6.86 17.99
CA PHE A 725 -5.75 -7.90 16.96
C PHE A 725 -7.02 -8.70 17.30
N TRP A 726 -7.95 -8.80 16.36
CA TRP A 726 -9.36 -9.21 16.55
C TRP A 726 -9.59 -10.73 16.61
N TYR A 727 -8.62 -11.53 16.15
CA TYR A 727 -8.77 -12.97 15.93
C TYR A 727 -8.42 -13.82 17.16
N ASP A 728 -8.86 -15.08 17.15
CA ASP A 728 -8.47 -16.06 18.17
C ASP A 728 -6.98 -16.40 18.05
N LYS A 729 -6.17 -15.83 18.96
CA LYS A 729 -4.71 -15.97 18.97
C LYS A 729 -4.27 -17.45 19.09
N PRO A 730 -4.87 -18.31 19.94
CA PRO A 730 -4.52 -19.73 19.98
C PRO A 730 -4.67 -20.45 18.64
N THR A 731 -5.77 -20.23 17.92
CA THR A 731 -5.99 -20.78 16.57
C THR A 731 -4.88 -20.36 15.60
N VAL A 732 -4.45 -19.09 15.61
CA VAL A 732 -3.40 -18.60 14.71
C VAL A 732 -2.01 -19.16 15.09
N VAL A 733 -1.68 -19.31 16.38
CA VAL A 733 -0.44 -20.00 16.81
C VAL A 733 -0.45 -21.49 16.42
N ASN A 734 -1.61 -22.15 16.50
CA ASN A 734 -1.77 -23.54 16.06
C ASN A 734 -1.64 -23.67 14.53
N ALA A 735 -2.10 -22.69 13.75
CA ALA A 735 -1.91 -22.63 12.31
C ALA A 735 -0.43 -22.43 11.93
N TRP A 736 0.27 -21.50 12.60
CA TRP A 736 1.73 -21.34 12.44
C TRP A 736 2.50 -22.61 12.82
N THR A 737 2.11 -23.30 13.90
CA THR A 737 2.73 -24.57 14.30
C THR A 737 2.59 -25.63 13.21
N GLN A 738 1.38 -25.82 12.66
CA GLN A 738 1.15 -26.72 11.52
C GLN A 738 1.93 -26.31 10.25
N LEU A 739 2.13 -25.00 10.02
CA LEU A 739 2.94 -24.51 8.92
C LEU A 739 4.43 -24.86 9.12
N ILE A 740 4.97 -24.66 10.32
CA ILE A 740 6.32 -25.07 10.70
C ILE A 740 6.47 -26.59 10.57
N ASP A 741 5.49 -27.37 11.03
CA ASP A 741 5.50 -28.83 10.92
C ASP A 741 5.47 -29.31 9.46
N SER A 742 4.79 -28.58 8.57
CA SER A 742 4.81 -28.84 7.13
C SER A 742 6.17 -28.59 6.46
N THR A 743 7.15 -28.01 7.17
CA THR A 743 8.53 -27.85 6.69
C THR A 743 9.50 -28.95 7.20
N GLN A 744 9.02 -29.91 7.99
CA GLN A 744 9.90 -30.91 8.60
C GLN A 744 10.34 -32.01 7.63
N THR A 745 11.65 -32.10 7.43
CA THR A 745 12.37 -33.23 6.82
C THR A 745 13.19 -33.97 7.87
N GLU A 746 13.63 -35.21 7.61
CA GLU A 746 14.48 -35.96 8.56
C GLU A 746 15.76 -35.19 8.95
N ALA A 747 16.41 -34.51 8.00
CA ALA A 747 17.59 -33.67 8.29
C ALA A 747 17.26 -32.50 9.24
N SER A 748 16.10 -31.84 9.07
CA SER A 748 15.65 -30.79 9.99
C SER A 748 15.30 -31.34 11.38
N LYS A 749 14.76 -32.56 11.45
CA LYS A 749 14.41 -33.27 12.68
C LYS A 749 15.63 -33.78 13.43
N GLU A 750 16.71 -34.18 12.74
CA GLU A 750 18.02 -34.42 13.34
C GLU A 750 18.62 -33.11 13.89
N ARG A 751 18.66 -32.03 13.08
CA ARG A 751 19.15 -30.70 13.53
C ARG A 751 18.44 -30.24 14.80
N ARG A 752 17.10 -30.33 14.85
CA ARG A 752 16.28 -29.92 16.01
C ARG A 752 16.35 -30.91 17.17
N GLY A 753 16.43 -32.22 16.89
CA GLY A 753 16.54 -33.29 17.88
C GLY A 753 17.86 -33.33 18.66
N HIS A 754 18.96 -32.82 18.07
CA HIS A 754 20.19 -32.54 18.80
C HIS A 754 20.07 -31.33 19.76
N GLY A 755 18.96 -30.58 19.70
CA GLY A 755 18.62 -29.51 20.63
C GLY A 755 18.16 -30.04 21.99
N VAL A 756 19.05 -30.00 22.98
CA VAL A 756 18.81 -30.34 24.41
C VAL A 756 17.64 -29.54 25.04
N ILE A 757 17.17 -28.49 24.36
CA ILE A 757 16.21 -27.48 24.83
C ILE A 757 14.82 -28.05 25.13
N GLN A 758 14.25 -28.90 24.26
CA GLN A 758 12.86 -29.36 24.39
C GLN A 758 12.60 -30.11 25.72
N ASN A 759 13.52 -31.01 26.10
CA ASN A 759 13.40 -31.78 27.34
C ASN A 759 13.64 -30.93 28.61
N ALA A 760 14.52 -29.92 28.54
CA ALA A 760 14.81 -29.05 29.67
C ALA A 760 13.63 -28.11 29.99
N PHE A 761 13.01 -27.52 28.97
CA PHE A 761 11.85 -26.63 29.14
C PHE A 761 10.67 -27.36 29.80
N GLN A 762 10.28 -28.51 29.27
CA GLN A 762 9.10 -29.26 29.73
C GLN A 762 9.22 -29.68 31.21
N ALA A 763 10.41 -30.10 31.63
CA ALA A 763 10.69 -30.48 33.02
C ALA A 763 10.61 -29.28 33.99
N ILE A 764 11.19 -28.14 33.62
CA ILE A 764 11.21 -26.93 34.46
C ILE A 764 9.81 -26.27 34.51
N PHE A 765 9.08 -26.24 33.38
CA PHE A 765 7.72 -25.72 33.32
C PHE A 765 6.75 -26.53 34.20
N THR A 766 6.85 -27.87 34.17
CA THR A 766 6.06 -28.75 35.04
C THR A 766 6.31 -28.44 36.53
N ALA A 767 7.57 -28.20 36.91
CA ALA A 767 7.92 -27.83 38.29
C ALA A 767 7.48 -26.40 38.69
N ALA A 768 7.34 -25.48 37.73
CA ALA A 768 6.91 -24.10 37.98
C ALA A 768 5.37 -23.94 38.05
N VAL A 769 4.62 -24.71 37.25
CA VAL A 769 3.17 -24.51 37.06
C VAL A 769 2.30 -25.37 37.97
N THR A 770 2.73 -26.59 38.30
CA THR A 770 1.88 -27.54 39.07
C THR A 770 1.74 -27.19 40.56
N GLY A 771 2.64 -26.38 41.12
CA GLY A 771 2.71 -26.09 42.56
C GLY A 771 2.97 -27.32 43.46
N GLY A 772 3.22 -28.49 42.86
CA GLY A 772 3.20 -29.77 43.55
C GLY A 772 4.58 -30.30 43.93
N GLY A 773 4.87 -30.33 45.23
CA GLY A 773 5.83 -31.25 45.84
C GLY A 773 7.25 -31.26 45.26
N THR A 774 8.08 -30.28 45.63
CA THR A 774 9.52 -30.25 45.32
C THR A 774 10.36 -31.29 46.12
N SER A 775 9.82 -32.49 46.35
CA SER A 775 10.43 -33.52 47.21
C SER A 775 11.66 -34.21 46.62
N ASN A 776 11.78 -34.23 45.28
CA ASN A 776 12.82 -34.98 44.58
C ASN A 776 13.96 -34.11 44.03
N ILE A 777 13.91 -32.78 44.16
CA ILE A 777 14.93 -31.84 43.66
C ILE A 777 15.37 -30.86 44.77
N THR A 778 15.57 -31.37 45.99
CA THR A 778 15.86 -30.56 47.19
C THR A 778 17.00 -31.11 48.06
N LYS A 779 17.80 -32.07 47.57
CA LYS A 779 18.95 -32.64 48.30
C LYS A 779 20.30 -31.96 48.06
N THR A 780 20.41 -31.00 47.14
CA THR A 780 21.71 -30.38 46.75
C THR A 780 21.65 -28.86 46.49
N ALA A 781 20.92 -28.10 47.31
CA ALA A 781 21.18 -26.67 47.59
C ALA A 781 20.23 -26.17 48.69
N GLY A 782 20.76 -25.48 49.71
CA GLY A 782 19.94 -24.79 50.72
C GLY A 782 19.80 -23.30 50.38
N GLY A 783 18.58 -22.77 50.36
CA GLY A 783 18.32 -21.35 50.11
C GLY A 783 16.82 -21.03 50.02
N SER A 784 16.41 -19.91 50.61
CA SER A 784 15.00 -19.50 50.73
C SER A 784 14.42 -18.89 49.44
N GLN A 785 13.09 -19.05 49.28
CA GLN A 785 12.16 -18.27 48.43
C GLN A 785 12.78 -17.41 47.31
N GLY A 786 12.95 -17.99 46.11
CA GLY A 786 13.35 -17.24 44.90
C GLY A 786 13.12 -18.01 43.59
N THR A 787 12.28 -19.05 43.61
CA THR A 787 12.45 -20.23 42.76
C THR A 787 12.13 -20.00 41.28
N VAL A 788 10.97 -19.42 40.94
CA VAL A 788 10.51 -19.32 39.53
C VAL A 788 11.33 -18.31 38.73
N THR A 789 11.58 -17.10 39.26
CA THR A 789 12.38 -16.06 38.57
C THR A 789 13.83 -16.50 38.33
N THR A 790 14.41 -17.24 39.27
CA THR A 790 15.78 -17.75 39.15
C THR A 790 15.86 -18.86 38.09
N LEU A 791 14.87 -19.76 38.05
CA LEU A 791 14.75 -20.78 37.00
C LEU A 791 14.59 -20.16 35.60
N TRP A 792 13.71 -19.17 35.43
CA TRP A 792 13.52 -18.49 34.14
C TRP A 792 14.79 -17.76 33.65
N THR A 793 15.48 -17.09 34.57
CA THR A 793 16.74 -16.39 34.26
C THR A 793 17.87 -17.37 33.94
N SER A 794 17.95 -18.50 34.66
CA SER A 794 18.89 -19.58 34.35
C SER A 794 18.59 -20.23 32.99
N PHE A 795 17.32 -20.50 32.69
CA PHE A 795 16.88 -21.09 31.41
C PHE A 795 17.13 -20.16 30.22
N SER A 796 16.77 -18.87 30.33
CA SER A 796 17.03 -17.87 29.28
C SER A 796 18.53 -17.68 29.01
N ASN A 797 19.36 -17.76 30.06
CA ASN A 797 20.81 -17.74 29.91
C ASN A 797 21.33 -19.06 29.30
N GLN A 798 20.82 -20.23 29.73
CA GLN A 798 21.21 -21.52 29.17
C GLN A 798 20.84 -21.67 27.69
N ILE A 799 19.67 -21.19 27.23
CA ILE A 799 19.36 -21.11 25.80
C ILE A 799 20.34 -20.18 25.10
N ARG A 800 20.56 -18.96 25.63
CA ARG A 800 21.47 -17.98 25.01
C ARG A 800 22.91 -18.51 24.90
N ASP A 801 23.39 -19.24 25.91
CA ASP A 801 24.75 -19.75 25.96
C ASP A 801 24.92 -21.08 25.20
N ALA A 802 23.91 -21.96 25.17
CA ALA A 802 23.87 -23.10 24.25
C ALA A 802 23.85 -22.62 22.79
N TYR A 803 23.04 -21.62 22.47
CA TYR A 803 22.95 -21.03 21.13
C TYR A 803 24.28 -20.39 20.69
N LYS A 804 24.96 -19.61 21.56
CA LYS A 804 26.33 -19.13 21.30
C LYS A 804 27.29 -20.27 20.93
N ASN A 805 27.25 -21.37 21.67
CA ASN A 805 28.13 -22.51 21.46
C ASN A 805 27.85 -23.23 20.14
N THR A 806 26.58 -23.38 19.74
CA THR A 806 26.20 -23.99 18.46
C THR A 806 26.56 -23.09 17.26
N VAL A 807 26.19 -21.80 17.30
CA VAL A 807 26.47 -20.85 16.21
C VAL A 807 27.98 -20.63 16.02
N GLY A 808 28.74 -20.57 17.13
CA GLY A 808 30.20 -20.43 17.10
C GLY A 808 30.92 -21.57 16.36
N GLN A 809 30.37 -22.79 16.36
CA GLN A 809 30.94 -23.91 15.60
C GLN A 809 30.55 -23.92 14.11
N GLN A 810 29.43 -23.30 13.72
CA GLN A 810 29.06 -23.18 12.31
C GLN A 810 29.88 -22.10 11.60
N GLN A 811 30.10 -20.93 12.22
CA GLN A 811 30.89 -19.86 11.60
C GLN A 811 32.34 -20.27 11.29
N GLN A 812 32.95 -21.17 12.08
CA GLN A 812 34.30 -21.69 11.81
C GLN A 812 34.38 -22.68 10.63
N LYS A 813 33.26 -23.22 10.13
CA LYS A 813 33.27 -24.18 9.00
C LYS A 813 33.21 -23.53 7.62
N SER A 814 32.99 -22.22 7.52
CA SER A 814 32.77 -21.55 6.22
C SER A 814 34.06 -21.13 5.48
N THR A 815 35.26 -21.33 6.06
CA THR A 815 36.49 -20.67 5.57
C THR A 815 37.76 -21.54 5.53
N THR A 816 37.70 -22.77 4.98
CA THR A 816 38.94 -23.41 4.44
C THR A 816 38.72 -24.49 3.38
N SER A 817 39.76 -24.66 2.55
CA SER A 817 40.11 -25.82 1.71
C SER A 817 39.18 -26.23 0.55
N THR A 818 39.67 -25.94 -0.66
CA THR A 818 39.55 -26.82 -1.84
C THR A 818 40.32 -28.14 -1.64
N ALA A 819 39.78 -29.28 -2.11
CA ALA A 819 40.43 -30.25 -3.04
C ALA A 819 40.05 -31.75 -2.83
N THR A 820 39.82 -32.43 -3.97
CA THR A 820 40.01 -33.88 -4.26
C THR A 820 39.37 -34.99 -3.39
N PHE A 821 38.64 -35.88 -4.06
CA PHE A 821 38.22 -37.20 -3.56
C PHE A 821 39.33 -38.26 -3.65
N ALA A 822 39.36 -39.18 -2.66
CA ALA A 822 39.92 -40.54 -2.78
C ALA A 822 39.22 -41.49 -1.77
N PRO A 823 39.13 -42.83 -1.98
CA PRO A 823 38.14 -43.66 -1.28
C PRO A 823 38.65 -44.94 -0.54
N ILE A 824 37.72 -45.60 0.17
CA ILE A 824 37.70 -47.00 0.69
C ILE A 824 38.66 -47.40 1.85
N THR A 825 38.13 -47.87 3.02
CA THR A 825 38.19 -49.29 3.53
C THR A 825 37.88 -49.52 5.04
N SER A 826 37.10 -50.59 5.31
CA SER A 826 37.05 -51.50 6.49
C SER A 826 36.78 -51.04 7.95
N SER A 827 35.80 -51.75 8.56
CA SER A 827 35.49 -51.94 10.01
C SER A 827 36.48 -52.94 10.71
N PRO A 828 36.30 -53.48 11.96
CA PRO A 828 35.15 -53.50 12.91
C PRO A 828 35.49 -52.99 14.36
N SER A 829 34.58 -52.85 15.32
CA SER A 829 33.81 -53.93 16.01
C SER A 829 32.82 -53.40 17.07
N SER A 830 32.05 -54.30 17.70
CA SER A 830 30.89 -54.08 18.59
C SER A 830 30.98 -55.05 19.81
N PRO A 831 30.05 -55.09 20.81
CA PRO A 831 28.89 -54.23 21.08
C PRO A 831 28.75 -53.75 22.55
N TYR A 832 27.75 -52.91 22.81
CA TYR A 832 26.98 -52.97 24.07
C TYR A 832 25.49 -52.73 23.77
N THR A 833 24.66 -53.73 24.06
CA THR A 833 23.23 -53.72 23.71
C THR A 833 22.39 -53.21 24.88
N ILE A 834 21.55 -52.19 24.63
CA ILE A 834 20.41 -51.86 25.50
C ILE A 834 19.14 -52.26 24.75
N VAL A 835 18.22 -52.91 25.46
CA VAL A 835 17.06 -53.58 24.87
C VAL A 835 16.04 -52.56 24.37
N THR A 836 15.73 -52.62 23.08
CA THR A 836 14.63 -51.87 22.46
C THR A 836 13.28 -52.40 22.93
N ARG A 837 12.38 -51.50 23.36
CA ARG A 837 10.94 -51.79 23.35
C ARG A 837 10.45 -51.56 21.92
N SER A 838 9.96 -52.60 21.27
CA SER A 838 9.52 -52.55 19.88
C SER A 838 8.10 -51.99 19.77
N ASP A 839 7.98 -50.71 19.41
CA ASP A 839 6.73 -50.21 18.84
C ASP A 839 6.57 -50.70 17.39
N PRO A 840 5.33 -50.82 16.85
CA PRO A 840 5.11 -51.44 15.54
C PRO A 840 5.72 -50.62 14.40
N ALA A 841 6.52 -51.27 13.56
CA ALA A 841 7.21 -50.64 12.42
C ALA A 841 6.27 -50.30 11.25
N GLY A 842 5.48 -49.25 11.40
CA GLY A 842 4.92 -48.47 10.29
C GLY A 842 5.82 -47.25 10.03
N SER A 843 6.80 -47.37 9.14
CA SER A 843 7.78 -46.30 8.90
C SER A 843 7.20 -45.17 8.05
N SER A 844 6.50 -44.23 8.68
CA SER A 844 6.27 -42.90 8.10
C SER A 844 7.60 -42.13 8.09
N GLN A 845 8.38 -42.27 7.03
CA GLN A 845 9.50 -41.36 6.75
C GLN A 845 8.92 -39.96 6.53
N LEU A 846 9.57 -38.92 7.08
CA LEU A 846 9.22 -37.55 6.71
C LEU A 846 9.46 -37.32 5.20
N PRO A 847 8.69 -36.42 4.56
CA PRO A 847 8.88 -36.08 3.15
C PRO A 847 10.29 -35.55 2.88
N THR A 848 10.75 -35.77 1.65
CA THR A 848 11.99 -35.20 1.15
C THR A 848 11.84 -33.71 0.82
N GLU A 849 12.95 -32.98 0.75
CA GLU A 849 12.95 -31.54 0.40
C GLU A 849 12.33 -31.25 -0.98
N ALA A 850 12.34 -32.23 -1.89
CA ALA A 850 11.76 -32.12 -3.23
C ALA A 850 10.22 -32.28 -3.24
N GLU A 851 9.64 -32.92 -2.23
CA GLU A 851 8.19 -33.08 -2.06
C GLU A 851 7.55 -31.90 -1.32
N LEU A 852 8.36 -30.96 -0.83
CA LEU A 852 7.95 -29.77 -0.08
C LEU A 852 8.26 -28.48 -0.85
N PRO A 853 7.58 -27.36 -0.56
CA PRO A 853 7.76 -26.08 -1.27
C PRO A 853 8.96 -25.26 -0.72
N LEU A 854 9.94 -25.89 -0.09
CA LEU A 854 10.98 -25.22 0.73
C LEU A 854 11.85 -24.22 -0.04
N ASN A 855 11.99 -24.38 -1.36
CA ASN A 855 12.79 -23.50 -2.22
C ASN A 855 11.94 -22.54 -3.06
N VAL A 856 10.62 -22.48 -2.83
CA VAL A 856 9.68 -21.65 -3.59
C VAL A 856 9.55 -20.28 -2.91
N SER A 857 9.88 -19.20 -3.63
CA SER A 857 10.02 -17.86 -3.03
C SER A 857 8.73 -17.35 -2.37
N SER A 858 7.57 -17.61 -2.97
CA SER A 858 6.25 -17.27 -2.42
C SER A 858 5.91 -18.04 -1.13
N PHE A 859 6.32 -19.30 -1.02
CA PHE A 859 6.20 -20.07 0.23
C PHE A 859 7.11 -19.52 1.32
N ARG A 860 8.36 -19.16 0.97
CA ARG A 860 9.29 -18.50 1.89
C ARG A 860 8.76 -17.14 2.35
N TYR A 861 8.23 -16.32 1.45
CA TYR A 861 7.57 -15.05 1.78
C TYR A 861 6.44 -15.27 2.81
N ASP A 862 5.51 -16.18 2.52
CA ASP A 862 4.36 -16.43 3.39
C ASP A 862 4.78 -17.01 4.75
N LEU A 863 5.83 -17.84 4.80
CA LEU A 863 6.40 -18.36 6.04
C LEU A 863 7.06 -17.25 6.88
N VAL A 864 7.72 -16.28 6.26
CA VAL A 864 8.18 -15.05 6.95
C VAL A 864 6.98 -14.27 7.49
N ASP A 865 5.96 -14.04 6.66
CA ASP A 865 4.82 -13.19 7.02
C ASP A 865 3.98 -13.77 8.19
N VAL A 866 3.69 -15.07 8.16
CA VAL A 866 3.01 -15.76 9.27
C VAL A 866 3.88 -15.81 10.53
N THR A 867 5.19 -16.06 10.40
CA THR A 867 6.09 -16.08 11.57
C THR A 867 6.24 -14.68 12.19
N ARG A 868 6.34 -13.64 11.36
CA ARG A 868 6.31 -12.21 11.74
C ARG A 868 5.03 -11.92 12.53
N GLU A 869 3.85 -12.26 12.00
CA GLU A 869 2.56 -12.00 12.65
C GLU A 869 2.50 -12.57 14.08
N ILE A 870 2.98 -13.81 14.29
CA ILE A 870 3.04 -14.39 15.65
C ILE A 870 3.97 -13.60 16.57
N MET A 871 5.16 -13.23 16.08
CA MET A 871 6.12 -12.47 16.87
C MET A 871 5.55 -11.11 17.30
N VAL A 872 4.87 -10.40 16.39
CA VAL A 872 4.46 -9.01 16.60
C VAL A 872 3.05 -8.85 17.19
N ALA A 873 2.13 -9.78 16.96
CA ALA A 873 0.76 -9.75 17.50
C ALA A 873 0.61 -10.50 18.84
N ILE A 874 1.55 -11.39 19.18
CA ILE A 874 1.43 -12.30 20.34
C ILE A 874 2.67 -12.25 21.24
N VAL A 875 3.87 -12.53 20.71
CA VAL A 875 5.09 -12.68 21.54
C VAL A 875 5.52 -11.34 22.13
N ILE A 876 5.77 -10.33 21.28
CA ILE A 876 6.21 -8.99 21.70
C ILE A 876 5.16 -8.30 22.61
N PRO A 877 3.85 -8.26 22.28
CA PRO A 877 2.81 -7.73 23.18
C PRO A 877 2.67 -8.48 24.51
N GLY A 878 2.86 -9.80 24.52
CA GLY A 878 2.80 -10.59 25.74
C GLY A 878 4.00 -10.35 26.67
N LEU A 879 5.21 -10.35 26.12
CA LEU A 879 6.43 -10.02 26.87
C LEU A 879 6.40 -8.57 27.38
N HIS A 880 5.86 -7.63 26.61
CA HIS A 880 5.62 -6.25 27.04
C HIS A 880 4.65 -6.16 28.22
N ARG A 881 3.48 -6.83 28.15
CA ARG A 881 2.50 -6.89 29.25
C ARG A 881 3.14 -7.39 30.54
N GLU A 882 3.93 -8.45 30.47
CA GLU A 882 4.61 -9.05 31.63
C GLU A 882 5.75 -8.17 32.15
N PHE A 883 6.54 -7.55 31.26
CA PHE A 883 7.59 -6.60 31.61
C PHE A 883 7.04 -5.39 32.37
N VAL A 884 5.95 -4.82 31.87
CA VAL A 884 5.22 -3.71 32.52
C VAL A 884 4.63 -4.14 33.87
N ALA A 885 4.11 -5.37 33.98
CA ALA A 885 3.64 -5.91 35.26
C ALA A 885 4.77 -6.08 36.29
N ALA A 886 5.96 -6.53 35.85
CA ALA A 886 7.15 -6.63 36.70
C ALA A 886 7.65 -5.25 37.19
N TYR A 887 7.67 -4.25 36.31
CA TYR A 887 7.94 -2.85 36.66
C TYR A 887 6.94 -2.31 37.69
N ARG A 888 5.63 -2.48 37.45
CA ARG A 888 4.56 -2.05 38.38
C ARG A 888 4.69 -2.75 39.74
N SER A 889 5.19 -3.99 39.76
CA SER A 889 5.49 -4.79 40.97
C SER A 889 6.86 -4.48 41.60
N LYS A 890 7.63 -3.52 41.06
CA LYS A 890 8.99 -3.15 41.47
C LYS A 890 10.00 -4.31 41.53
N ASN A 891 9.77 -5.38 40.77
CA ASN A 891 10.62 -6.57 40.79
C ASN A 891 11.80 -6.41 39.82
N LEU A 892 12.92 -5.87 40.28
CA LEU A 892 14.08 -5.56 39.44
C LEU A 892 14.61 -6.76 38.64
N ALA A 893 14.71 -7.93 39.26
CA ALA A 893 15.22 -9.14 38.62
C ALA A 893 14.31 -9.61 37.47
N THR A 894 12.99 -9.66 37.72
CA THR A 894 12.01 -10.05 36.70
C THR A 894 11.88 -8.99 35.61
N THR A 895 11.92 -7.70 35.96
CA THR A 895 11.88 -6.58 35.00
C THR A 895 13.07 -6.66 34.05
N ARG A 896 14.30 -6.82 34.56
CA ARG A 896 15.50 -6.97 33.72
C ARG A 896 15.46 -8.24 32.86
N SER A 897 14.98 -9.36 33.41
CA SER A 897 14.90 -10.65 32.70
C SER A 897 13.89 -10.58 31.53
N LEU A 898 12.69 -10.04 31.76
CA LEU A 898 11.67 -9.86 30.73
C LEU A 898 12.03 -8.76 29.71
N GLY A 899 12.67 -7.68 30.15
CA GLY A 899 13.16 -6.63 29.26
C GLY A 899 14.19 -7.18 28.27
N ASN A 900 15.14 -7.99 28.73
CA ASN A 900 16.08 -8.69 27.86
C ASN A 900 15.38 -9.69 26.94
N GLY A 901 14.36 -10.42 27.41
CA GLY A 901 13.57 -11.34 26.59
C GLY A 901 12.77 -10.64 25.48
N LEU A 902 12.22 -9.46 25.77
CA LEU A 902 11.54 -8.61 24.80
C LEU A 902 12.52 -8.11 23.72
N LEU A 903 13.72 -7.66 24.12
CA LEU A 903 14.77 -7.24 23.21
C LEU A 903 15.32 -8.41 22.35
N ASP A 904 15.47 -9.59 22.93
CA ASP A 904 15.81 -10.83 22.22
C ASP A 904 14.76 -11.17 21.15
N ALA A 905 13.45 -11.07 21.45
CA ALA A 905 12.36 -11.35 20.51
C ALA A 905 12.31 -10.34 19.34
N ILE A 906 12.64 -9.07 19.59
CA ILE A 906 12.72 -8.03 18.55
C ILE A 906 13.86 -8.34 17.56
N LEU A 907 15.04 -8.76 18.05
CA LEU A 907 16.16 -9.14 17.18
C LEU A 907 15.91 -10.44 16.39
N ASP A 908 15.20 -11.41 16.98
CA ASP A 908 14.75 -12.59 16.25
C ASP A 908 13.72 -12.25 15.16
N THR A 909 12.91 -11.21 15.38
CA THR A 909 11.98 -10.69 14.36
C THR A 909 12.76 -10.09 13.19
N ASP A 910 13.80 -9.26 13.44
CA ASP A 910 14.71 -8.79 12.38
C ASP A 910 15.39 -9.96 11.64
N ARG A 911 15.79 -11.02 12.37
CA ARG A 911 16.41 -12.22 11.79
C ARG A 911 15.52 -12.94 10.78
N ILE A 912 14.24 -13.20 11.07
CA ILE A 912 13.35 -13.89 10.11
C ILE A 912 13.03 -13.01 8.89
N LEU A 913 12.80 -11.72 9.12
CA LEU A 913 12.56 -10.73 8.07
C LEU A 913 13.74 -10.61 7.10
N ALA A 914 14.97 -10.76 7.59
CA ALA A 914 16.18 -10.71 6.76
C ALA A 914 16.27 -11.84 5.72
N THR A 915 15.51 -12.93 5.89
CA THR A 915 15.57 -14.11 5.01
C THR A 915 14.78 -13.96 3.70
N HIS A 916 14.07 -12.85 3.46
CA HIS A 916 13.35 -12.60 2.20
C HIS A 916 13.35 -11.12 1.81
N SER A 917 13.70 -10.82 0.55
CA SER A 917 13.99 -9.45 0.07
C SER A 917 12.84 -8.43 0.22
N HIS A 918 11.58 -8.89 0.16
CA HIS A 918 10.40 -8.04 0.35
C HIS A 918 10.17 -7.58 1.80
N PHE A 919 10.94 -8.14 2.75
CA PHE A 919 10.94 -7.78 4.16
C PHE A 919 12.24 -7.08 4.59
N MET A 920 12.92 -6.37 3.68
CA MET A 920 14.22 -5.74 3.92
C MET A 920 14.23 -4.26 3.50
N VAL A 921 14.92 -3.41 4.28
CA VAL A 921 15.08 -1.98 3.94
C VAL A 921 16.18 -1.71 2.89
N GLY A 922 17.14 -2.63 2.74
CA GLY A 922 18.25 -2.50 1.80
C GLY A 922 17.81 -2.29 0.35
N PRO A 923 16.88 -3.10 -0.21
CA PRO A 923 16.30 -2.86 -1.53
C PRO A 923 15.63 -1.50 -1.67
N TRP A 924 14.84 -1.05 -0.68
CA TRP A 924 14.16 0.26 -0.71
C TRP A 924 15.13 1.44 -0.76
N ILE A 925 16.17 1.43 0.10
CA ILE A 925 17.22 2.45 0.10
C ILE A 925 18.05 2.37 -1.20
N ARG A 926 18.38 1.16 -1.68
CA ARG A 926 19.08 0.96 -2.95
C ARG A 926 18.32 1.61 -4.09
N ASP A 927 17.03 1.34 -4.22
CA ASP A 927 16.22 1.82 -5.34
C ASP A 927 16.08 3.35 -5.29
N ALA A 928 15.91 3.92 -4.10
CA ALA A 928 15.96 5.37 -3.88
C ALA A 928 17.29 5.99 -4.37
N ARG A 929 18.43 5.48 -3.90
CA ARG A 929 19.77 5.93 -4.32
C ARG A 929 20.02 5.73 -5.81
N VAL A 930 19.59 4.60 -6.37
CA VAL A 930 19.79 4.23 -7.78
C VAL A 930 18.90 5.07 -8.72
N SER A 931 17.76 5.57 -8.26
CA SER A 931 16.93 6.50 -9.04
C SER A 931 17.58 7.87 -9.24
N ALA A 932 18.56 8.26 -8.40
CA ALA A 932 19.35 9.51 -8.52
C ALA A 932 20.42 9.49 -9.64
N LYS A 933 20.36 8.55 -10.59
CA LYS A 933 21.25 8.52 -11.77
C LYS A 933 21.03 9.73 -12.66
N VAL A 934 22.12 10.39 -13.04
CA VAL A 934 22.10 11.59 -13.89
C VAL A 934 22.46 11.22 -15.33
N VAL A 935 21.57 11.52 -16.27
CA VAL A 935 21.83 11.35 -17.72
C VAL A 935 22.24 12.69 -18.33
N ARG A 936 23.53 13.04 -18.23
CA ARG A 936 24.05 14.25 -18.90
C ARG A 936 24.06 14.07 -20.42
N LYS A 937 23.57 15.10 -21.13
CA LYS A 937 23.39 15.07 -22.59
C LYS A 937 24.71 14.90 -23.37
N MET A 938 24.59 14.24 -24.52
CA MET A 938 25.68 14.07 -25.50
C MET A 938 26.37 15.40 -25.87
N THR A 939 27.70 15.40 -25.83
CA THR A 939 28.54 16.35 -26.57
C THR A 939 29.24 15.61 -27.72
N GLY A 940 28.63 15.63 -28.91
CA GLY A 940 29.10 14.90 -30.09
C GLY A 940 28.53 13.49 -30.20
N ASN A 941 29.26 12.56 -30.83
CA ASN A 941 28.83 11.17 -31.06
C ASN A 941 28.99 10.24 -29.84
N THR A 942 29.34 10.78 -28.66
CA THR A 942 29.63 9.98 -27.46
C THR A 942 28.57 10.23 -26.38
N THR A 943 27.87 9.17 -25.98
CA THR A 943 27.05 9.18 -24.76
C THR A 943 27.95 8.87 -23.56
N TYR A 944 27.93 9.73 -22.54
CA TYR A 944 28.56 9.48 -21.25
C TYR A 944 27.46 9.17 -20.22
N ILE A 945 27.60 8.08 -19.46
CA ILE A 945 26.73 7.76 -18.31
C ILE A 945 27.52 8.11 -17.06
N GLU A 946 27.21 9.26 -16.44
CA GLU A 946 28.00 9.85 -15.36
C GLU A 946 27.44 9.52 -13.96
N GLY A 947 27.40 8.22 -13.65
CA GLY A 947 27.25 7.72 -12.29
C GLY A 947 25.94 8.01 -11.55
N VAL A 948 26.07 8.18 -10.24
CA VAL A 948 25.03 8.56 -9.27
C VAL A 948 25.58 9.77 -8.53
N GLU A 949 24.83 10.87 -8.45
CA GLU A 949 25.29 12.02 -7.66
C GLU A 949 24.99 11.77 -6.18
N ASP A 950 26.03 11.47 -5.39
CA ASP A 950 25.94 11.13 -3.97
C ASP A 950 25.00 12.07 -3.19
N THR A 951 25.10 13.39 -3.37
CA THR A 951 24.29 14.39 -2.63
C THR A 951 22.79 14.27 -2.87
N TYR A 952 22.37 14.01 -4.11
CA TYR A 952 20.96 13.82 -4.45
C TYR A 952 20.50 12.39 -4.10
N ALA A 953 21.38 11.39 -4.22
CA ALA A 953 21.11 10.04 -3.73
C ALA A 953 20.92 9.99 -2.20
N ASP A 954 21.67 10.79 -1.44
CA ASP A 954 21.52 10.95 0.01
C ASP A 954 20.18 11.64 0.36
N TYR A 955 19.73 12.60 -0.46
CA TYR A 955 18.41 13.22 -0.32
C TYR A 955 17.27 12.24 -0.66
N LEU A 956 17.43 11.36 -1.65
CA LEU A 956 16.44 10.32 -1.94
C LEU A 956 16.46 9.20 -0.88
N GLU A 957 17.63 8.84 -0.34
CA GLU A 957 17.73 7.96 0.84
C GLU A 957 17.05 8.60 2.07
N TYR A 958 17.24 9.91 2.30
CA TYR A 958 16.52 10.64 3.35
C TYR A 958 15.00 10.57 3.16
N ASN A 959 14.50 10.77 1.94
CA ASN A 959 13.08 10.62 1.62
C ASN A 959 12.57 9.18 1.89
N ALA A 960 13.31 8.19 1.41
CA ALA A 960 13.00 6.77 1.56
C ALA A 960 12.96 6.34 3.03
N ARG A 961 13.90 6.83 3.85
CA ARG A 961 13.95 6.65 5.30
C ARG A 961 12.76 7.34 5.97
N ASN A 962 12.69 8.66 5.85
CA ASN A 962 11.74 9.51 6.58
C ASN A 962 10.29 9.09 6.31
N GLN A 963 9.92 8.72 5.08
CA GLN A 963 8.55 8.30 4.75
C GLN A 963 8.08 7.09 5.58
N VAL A 964 8.96 6.11 5.83
CA VAL A 964 8.61 4.87 6.55
C VAL A 964 8.85 4.95 8.07
N THR A 965 9.14 6.14 8.59
CA THR A 965 9.42 6.41 10.02
C THR A 965 8.73 7.69 10.48
N TRP A 966 9.40 8.84 10.48
CA TRP A 966 8.89 10.10 11.00
C TRP A 966 7.79 10.74 10.14
N TRP A 967 7.69 10.36 8.87
CA TRP A 967 6.86 10.88 7.77
C TRP A 967 7.06 12.37 7.44
N GLY A 968 7.37 13.21 8.41
CA GLY A 968 7.71 14.63 8.25
C GLY A 968 9.03 15.00 8.94
N PRO A 969 9.40 16.30 8.94
CA PRO A 969 10.73 16.77 9.33
C PRO A 969 11.13 16.57 10.80
N LYS A 970 10.20 16.17 11.68
CA LYS A 970 10.40 16.06 13.14
C LYS A 970 9.58 14.94 13.82
N GLY A 971 9.07 13.96 13.07
CA GLY A 971 8.15 12.96 13.63
C GLY A 971 6.85 13.57 14.18
N GLN A 972 6.33 14.59 13.50
CA GLN A 972 5.32 15.49 14.07
C GLN A 972 3.87 15.07 13.79
N ALA A 973 2.95 15.63 14.58
CA ALA A 973 1.50 15.65 14.34
C ALA A 973 0.77 14.29 14.16
N GLY A 974 1.35 13.20 14.65
CA GLY A 974 0.72 11.88 14.64
C GLY A 974 0.89 11.07 13.35
N LEU A 975 1.66 11.59 12.39
CA LEU A 975 2.10 10.86 11.20
C LEU A 975 3.40 10.06 11.42
N ALA A 976 4.10 10.30 12.54
CA ALA A 976 5.18 9.43 12.98
C ALA A 976 4.70 7.98 13.09
N ASP A 977 5.52 7.07 12.58
CA ASP A 977 5.28 5.66 12.40
C ASP A 977 4.04 5.33 11.50
N TYR A 978 3.38 6.27 10.81
CA TYR A 978 2.17 5.98 10.00
C TYR A 978 2.45 4.88 8.96
N ALA A 979 3.44 5.09 8.11
CA ALA A 979 3.87 4.17 7.06
C ALA A 979 5.07 3.31 7.48
N SER A 980 5.13 2.96 8.76
CA SER A 980 6.07 1.97 9.29
C SER A 980 6.14 0.70 8.43
N LYS A 981 7.28 0.03 8.50
CA LYS A 981 7.53 -1.27 7.89
C LYS A 981 8.15 -2.21 8.90
N GLU A 982 7.68 -3.43 8.96
CA GLU A 982 8.33 -4.51 9.69
C GLU A 982 9.38 -5.13 8.77
N TRP A 983 10.44 -4.35 8.52
CA TRP A 983 11.55 -4.73 7.64
C TRP A 983 12.86 -4.92 8.42
N ALA A 984 13.59 -5.97 8.06
CA ALA A 984 14.95 -6.17 8.52
C ALA A 984 15.82 -4.95 8.20
N GLY A 985 16.62 -4.55 9.17
CA GLY A 985 17.35 -3.28 9.18
C GLY A 985 16.59 -2.13 9.83
N ILE A 986 15.27 -1.96 9.60
CA ILE A 986 14.47 -0.99 10.38
C ILE A 986 14.21 -1.55 11.77
N VAL A 987 13.85 -2.84 11.87
CA VAL A 987 13.60 -3.49 13.16
C VAL A 987 14.85 -3.42 14.06
N LYS A 988 16.03 -3.78 13.54
CA LYS A 988 17.31 -3.74 14.28
C LYS A 988 17.92 -2.34 14.48
N GLU A 989 17.81 -1.42 13.52
CA GLU A 989 18.56 -0.14 13.55
C GLU A 989 17.69 1.08 13.88
N TYR A 990 16.35 0.96 13.88
CA TYR A 990 15.41 2.02 14.25
C TYR A 990 14.47 1.62 15.40
N TYR A 991 13.70 0.52 15.31
CA TYR A 991 12.80 0.13 16.41
C TYR A 991 13.55 -0.40 17.64
N TYR A 992 14.51 -1.32 17.46
CA TYR A 992 15.25 -1.92 18.55
C TYR A 992 16.00 -0.89 19.43
N PRO A 993 16.64 0.18 18.89
CA PRO A 993 17.16 1.27 19.71
C PRO A 993 16.10 1.96 20.58
N ARG A 994 14.92 2.30 20.03
CA ARG A 994 13.79 2.90 20.77
C ARG A 994 13.36 1.99 21.93
N TRP A 995 13.20 0.70 21.64
CA TRP A 995 12.86 -0.34 22.60
C TRP A 995 13.93 -0.57 23.68
N ARG A 996 15.22 -0.60 23.30
CA ARG A 996 16.33 -0.77 24.25
C ARG A 996 16.41 0.41 25.21
N ILE A 997 16.33 1.64 24.70
CA ILE A 997 16.32 2.85 25.53
C ILE A 997 15.13 2.83 26.50
N PHE A 998 13.93 2.44 26.03
CA PHE A 998 12.77 2.27 26.91
C PHE A 998 13.00 1.22 28.00
N VAL A 999 13.48 0.03 27.64
CA VAL A 999 13.77 -1.07 28.58
C VAL A 999 14.81 -0.67 29.62
N ASP A 1000 15.93 -0.07 29.19
CA ASP A 1000 17.00 0.42 30.07
C ASP A 1000 16.45 1.47 31.06
N ARG A 1001 15.71 2.47 30.58
CA ARG A 1001 15.13 3.51 31.44
C ARG A 1001 14.08 2.98 32.42
N VAL A 1002 13.32 1.95 32.05
CA VAL A 1002 12.38 1.25 32.95
C VAL A 1002 13.13 0.43 34.00
N VAL A 1003 14.18 -0.30 33.63
CA VAL A 1003 15.02 -1.08 34.56
C VAL A 1003 15.75 -0.15 35.55
N THR A 1004 16.31 0.97 35.08
CA THR A 1004 16.91 2.01 35.91
C THR A 1004 15.90 2.60 36.90
N ALA A 1005 14.66 2.88 36.45
CA ALA A 1005 13.62 3.41 37.34
C ALA A 1005 13.29 2.44 38.50
N VAL A 1006 13.18 1.13 38.24
CA VAL A 1006 13.02 0.13 39.33
C VAL A 1006 14.25 0.09 40.24
N GLN A 1007 15.46 0.10 39.68
CA GLN A 1007 16.71 0.03 40.44
C GLN A 1007 16.91 1.23 41.38
N GLU A 1008 16.48 2.41 40.94
CA GLU A 1008 16.55 3.67 41.71
C GLU A 1008 15.29 3.93 42.55
N GLY A 1009 14.30 3.03 42.50
CA GLY A 1009 13.05 3.13 43.27
C GLY A 1009 12.06 4.22 42.81
N ARG A 1010 12.32 4.88 41.67
CA ARG A 1010 11.53 5.99 41.12
C ARG A 1010 10.56 5.56 40.01
N SER A 1011 9.74 6.50 39.55
CA SER A 1011 8.97 6.36 38.30
C SER A 1011 9.83 6.61 37.07
N LEU A 1012 9.47 6.00 35.94
CA LEU A 1012 10.03 6.28 34.62
C LEU A 1012 9.98 7.79 34.29
N ASN A 1013 11.12 8.37 33.90
CA ASN A 1013 11.21 9.74 33.41
C ASN A 1013 10.93 9.78 31.90
N TYR A 1014 9.66 9.98 31.53
CA TYR A 1014 9.23 10.00 30.13
C TYR A 1014 9.91 11.10 29.30
N THR A 1015 10.15 12.28 29.86
CA THR A 1015 10.80 13.39 29.12
C THR A 1015 12.23 13.06 28.73
N GLU A 1016 12.99 12.46 29.65
CA GLU A 1016 14.36 11.98 29.42
C GLU A 1016 14.39 10.78 28.45
N TYR A 1017 13.49 9.82 28.63
CA TYR A 1017 13.31 8.68 27.73
C TYR A 1017 13.03 9.13 26.28
N LEU A 1018 12.01 9.96 26.06
CA LEU A 1018 11.60 10.43 24.73
C LEU A 1018 12.69 11.28 24.07
N ALA A 1019 13.40 12.13 24.83
CA ALA A 1019 14.54 12.88 24.32
C ALA A 1019 15.69 11.96 23.86
N ASN A 1020 15.93 10.84 24.55
CA ASN A 1020 16.90 9.84 24.10
C ASN A 1020 16.41 9.06 22.87
N SER A 1021 15.13 8.69 22.82
CA SER A 1021 14.52 8.01 21.66
C SER A 1021 14.62 8.87 20.40
N LEU A 1022 14.11 10.11 20.45
CA LEU A 1022 14.17 11.08 19.34
C LEU A 1022 15.61 11.39 18.89
N SER A 1023 16.58 11.35 19.80
CA SER A 1023 18.00 11.48 19.46
C SER A 1023 18.51 10.28 18.67
N ALA A 1024 18.20 9.05 19.10
CA ALA A 1024 18.56 7.82 18.39
C ALA A 1024 17.88 7.73 17.01
N GLU A 1025 16.58 8.02 16.96
CA GLU A 1025 15.80 8.12 15.72
C GLU A 1025 16.42 9.15 14.76
N SER A 1026 16.77 10.35 15.26
CA SER A 1026 17.40 11.39 14.45
C SER A 1026 18.78 11.03 13.88
N TYR A 1027 19.49 10.02 14.42
CA TYR A 1027 20.70 9.52 13.76
C TYR A 1027 20.30 8.66 12.55
N TRP A 1028 19.40 7.69 12.73
CA TRP A 1028 18.94 6.83 11.65
C TRP A 1028 18.30 7.61 10.48
N GLU A 1029 17.52 8.65 10.78
CA GLU A 1029 16.96 9.56 9.78
C GLU A 1029 18.01 10.23 8.89
N LYS A 1030 19.20 10.51 9.44
CA LYS A 1030 20.24 11.35 8.81
C LYS A 1030 21.46 10.53 8.34
N GLU A 1031 21.38 9.21 8.39
CA GLU A 1031 22.36 8.32 7.79
C GLU A 1031 22.29 8.37 6.26
N ALA A 1032 23.46 8.37 5.62
CA ALA A 1032 23.63 8.10 4.19
C ALA A 1032 24.51 6.84 4.04
N THR A 1033 24.13 5.91 3.17
CA THR A 1033 24.80 4.60 3.04
C THR A 1033 25.29 4.33 1.62
N CYS A 1034 26.24 3.41 1.47
CA CYS A 1034 26.69 2.94 0.15
C CYS A 1034 26.10 1.56 -0.13
N LEU A 1035 25.08 1.48 -1.00
CA LEU A 1035 24.46 0.20 -1.37
C LEU A 1035 24.63 -0.08 -2.87
N GLY A 1036 24.84 -1.34 -3.24
CA GLY A 1036 24.55 -1.85 -4.60
C GLY A 1036 25.27 -1.15 -5.77
N GLY A 1037 26.46 -0.59 -5.53
CA GLY A 1037 27.27 0.13 -6.53
C GLY A 1037 27.03 1.64 -6.62
N GLY A 1038 26.23 2.23 -5.72
CA GLY A 1038 25.84 3.65 -5.72
C GLY A 1038 26.60 4.54 -4.71
N CYS A 1039 27.93 4.53 -4.75
CA CYS A 1039 28.79 5.54 -4.12
C CYS A 1039 29.96 5.87 -5.06
N LEU A 1040 29.98 7.09 -5.61
CA LEU A 1040 30.95 7.48 -6.63
C LEU A 1040 31.55 8.86 -6.35
N LEU A 1041 32.79 8.87 -5.88
CA LEU A 1041 33.81 9.88 -6.19
C LEU A 1041 35.19 9.40 -5.71
N GLN A 1042 35.99 8.81 -6.60
CA GLN A 1042 37.38 8.41 -6.28
C GLN A 1042 38.35 9.60 -6.16
N GLU A 1043 37.98 10.78 -6.66
CA GLU A 1043 38.88 11.94 -6.76
C GLU A 1043 38.87 12.86 -5.52
N GLU A 1044 37.89 12.72 -4.62
CA GLU A 1044 37.84 13.43 -3.32
C GLU A 1044 37.94 12.47 -2.11
N ALA A 1045 38.75 11.42 -2.23
CA ALA A 1045 38.95 10.39 -1.19
C ALA A 1045 39.59 10.91 0.13
N SER A 1046 39.70 12.23 0.33
CA SER A 1046 40.15 12.89 1.55
C SER A 1046 39.02 13.29 2.51
N THR A 1047 37.78 13.47 2.03
CA THR A 1047 36.68 14.08 2.82
C THR A 1047 35.55 13.13 3.22
N ARG A 1048 35.31 12.03 2.48
CA ARG A 1048 34.18 11.10 2.69
C ARG A 1048 34.63 9.64 2.90
N LYS A 1049 35.29 9.37 4.04
CA LYS A 1049 35.80 8.02 4.43
C LYS A 1049 34.88 7.25 5.41
N ASP A 1050 33.66 7.74 5.57
CA ASP A 1050 32.74 7.46 6.67
C ASP A 1050 31.50 6.64 6.26
N ARG A 1051 31.23 6.52 4.95
CA ARG A 1051 30.11 5.74 4.41
C ARG A 1051 30.42 4.24 4.40
N VAL A 1052 29.42 3.42 4.72
CA VAL A 1052 29.52 1.95 4.81
C VAL A 1052 28.32 1.30 4.13
N GLU A 1053 28.51 0.10 3.56
CA GLU A 1053 27.41 -0.77 3.13
C GLU A 1053 26.75 -1.41 4.36
N LYS A 1054 25.69 -0.74 4.86
CA LYS A 1054 25.05 -1.07 6.16
C LYS A 1054 23.90 -2.08 6.03
N TYR A 1055 23.19 -2.10 4.90
CA TYR A 1055 21.97 -2.88 4.71
C TYR A 1055 22.10 -3.81 3.49
N SER A 1056 21.97 -5.12 3.68
CA SER A 1056 22.02 -6.05 2.56
C SER A 1056 20.84 -5.83 1.60
N VAL A 1057 21.13 -5.84 0.30
CA VAL A 1057 20.14 -5.78 -0.79
C VAL A 1057 19.64 -7.18 -1.20
N ASN A 1058 20.23 -8.24 -0.63
CA ASN A 1058 19.91 -9.65 -0.85
C ASN A 1058 19.52 -10.33 0.47
N ALA A 1059 18.65 -11.33 0.42
CA ALA A 1059 18.27 -12.13 1.59
C ALA A 1059 19.48 -12.72 2.34
N VAL A 1060 19.38 -12.79 3.67
CA VAL A 1060 20.45 -13.22 4.58
C VAL A 1060 19.95 -14.33 5.50
N GLY A 1061 20.63 -15.48 5.46
CA GLY A 1061 20.22 -16.69 6.20
C GLY A 1061 19.11 -17.47 5.49
N ASP A 1062 18.84 -18.68 5.97
CA ASP A 1062 17.75 -19.52 5.43
C ASP A 1062 16.42 -19.28 6.17
N THR A 1063 15.34 -19.13 5.39
CA THR A 1063 13.98 -18.89 5.87
C THR A 1063 13.42 -20.06 6.67
N ILE A 1064 13.62 -21.30 6.19
CA ILE A 1064 13.05 -22.50 6.78
C ILE A 1064 13.74 -22.80 8.11
N GLU A 1065 15.08 -22.76 8.13
CA GLU A 1065 15.85 -22.98 9.36
C GLU A 1065 15.57 -21.89 10.39
N THR A 1066 15.46 -20.62 9.97
CA THR A 1066 15.17 -19.51 10.88
C THR A 1066 13.74 -19.56 11.43
N ALA A 1067 12.75 -19.93 10.62
CA ALA A 1067 11.38 -20.09 11.11
C ALA A 1067 11.27 -21.24 12.13
N GLN A 1068 11.94 -22.37 11.87
CA GLN A 1068 12.03 -23.51 12.79
C GLN A 1068 12.73 -23.13 14.11
N ASP A 1069 13.88 -22.44 14.05
CA ASP A 1069 14.60 -21.91 15.22
C ASP A 1069 13.69 -20.99 16.08
N LEU A 1070 12.94 -20.09 15.43
CA LEU A 1070 12.02 -19.18 16.11
C LEU A 1070 10.85 -19.94 16.75
N TRP A 1071 10.36 -21.01 16.14
CA TRP A 1071 9.34 -21.86 16.75
C TRP A 1071 9.89 -22.66 17.95
N ASP A 1072 11.10 -23.22 17.87
CA ASP A 1072 11.71 -23.91 19.01
C ASP A 1072 12.05 -22.97 20.19
N ARG A 1073 12.34 -21.68 19.91
CA ARG A 1073 12.59 -20.65 20.93
C ARG A 1073 11.32 -20.01 21.50
N TRP A 1074 10.33 -19.71 20.66
CA TRP A 1074 9.16 -18.89 21.02
C TRP A 1074 7.80 -19.59 20.88
N GLY A 1075 7.69 -20.76 20.22
CA GLY A 1075 6.41 -21.44 19.97
C GLY A 1075 5.60 -21.73 21.24
N GLN A 1076 6.23 -22.31 22.25
CA GLN A 1076 5.60 -22.55 23.57
C GLN A 1076 5.30 -21.25 24.33
N VAL A 1077 6.08 -20.19 24.11
CA VAL A 1077 5.84 -18.87 24.70
C VAL A 1077 4.64 -18.20 24.03
N ALA A 1078 4.51 -18.30 22.70
CA ALA A 1078 3.37 -17.81 21.92
C ALA A 1078 2.07 -18.54 22.30
N LEU A 1079 2.09 -19.87 22.41
CA LEU A 1079 0.94 -20.67 22.86
C LEU A 1079 0.45 -20.21 24.24
N ARG A 1080 1.37 -20.07 25.21
CA ARG A 1080 1.08 -19.58 26.55
C ARG A 1080 0.51 -18.16 26.55
N LEU A 1081 1.11 -17.24 25.78
CA LEU A 1081 0.70 -15.84 25.72
C LEU A 1081 -0.64 -15.63 24.98
N ALA A 1082 -0.97 -16.50 24.03
CA ALA A 1082 -2.25 -16.51 23.33
C ALA A 1082 -3.41 -17.05 24.19
N GLN A 1083 -3.09 -17.97 25.11
CA GLN A 1083 -4.05 -18.56 26.06
C GLN A 1083 -4.32 -17.68 27.29
N ASP A 1084 -3.52 -16.63 27.53
CA ASP A 1084 -3.74 -15.68 28.64
C ASP A 1084 -5.06 -14.91 28.43
N PRO A 1085 -6.04 -14.99 29.35
CA PRO A 1085 -7.28 -14.21 29.25
C PRO A 1085 -7.06 -12.69 29.21
N ALA A 1086 -5.92 -12.19 29.71
CA ALA A 1086 -5.50 -10.78 29.63
C ALA A 1086 -4.73 -10.43 28.35
N ALA A 1087 -4.58 -11.37 27.39
CA ALA A 1087 -4.17 -11.10 26.02
C ALA A 1087 -5.36 -10.99 25.03
N ASN A 1088 -6.54 -11.40 25.48
CA ASN A 1088 -7.78 -11.46 24.69
C ASN A 1088 -8.84 -10.43 25.18
N GLN A 1089 -8.40 -9.39 25.91
CA GLN A 1089 -9.15 -8.22 26.38
C GLN A 1089 -8.36 -6.93 26.12
#